data_AF-A0A850BCJ9-F1
#
_entry.id   AF-A0A850BCJ9-F1
#
_cell.length_a   1.000
_cell.length_b   1.000
_cell.length_c   1.000
_cell.angle_alpha   90.00
_cell.angle_beta   90.00
_cell.angle_gamma   90.00
#
_symmetry.space_group_name_H-M   'P 1'
#
loop_
_entity.id
_entity.type
_entity.pdbx_description
1 polymer ?
#
loop_
_entity_poly.entity_id
_entity_poly.type
_entity_poly.pdbx_seq_one_letter_code
_entity_poly.pdbx_strand_id
1 'polypeptide(L)'
;MSALSILTRALNHRARFSRFTAVACGFSAFAAASLAAPGASAEPAACLSPDPSQWPAAAKPYFMIAFDTSTSMALPVAASNACGYPNDRLGHARCALKKALLAYSGQAHFGLSSLATSQAGCSSACFSGCTYNDFPGNVTGAGCGPEPACGLPDSGCRAGANILVPLQIDNFYSPPPSPSNVPELLNWVDNNCVDSKELYASGNTPLNGALRDIHRYLSNQWTNPIGAPTFTSPLGSLAQGELPCRSVNVILVAGGDESCDAAVDAVDAAADLFAGFSKGGIAWNVKTHVVSIGGATAGHNQIAAAGGTSTANGVANEAEMTRALGAVIRTALKAETCDNADNNCNGCTDEGYRHYCNQGQTCCVWSTPAERATCISAYQASISAGNPSGNLTMLPCTTAAQANDPAAWLCYNPQETCDGNDNNCQNGVDEKTIKCGNPAHCPTTEVCNGTDDDCDGMIDENSVCGSCVPSPEICDGCDNDCDGMADDGAASVPCGLSSPASCAGLMICKTPQAVQPGGCVPGGGLLPCNNNPQVELCDGIDNDCDGITDDNIASVPCVPPGAPQGIVFGASSQCQKGTQACGSNLCQGFVGPTPEICDGIDNNCNGVVDEGVLGAGMPCGVNQPPCQPGITACVSGAMVCQGGVPPAPEVCDGIDNNCNGNVDEVPLADGPAPGQNGCWTQPGNCCAFNGLTWCPPAGATCKGTGSLTPPCNEGKLICLGSSGWACSNAKPPSAELCDGMDNDCNGISDDGFFPGEGQVCGSDEGACQSGFLDCVGGKLDCVSDIPPVPEICDGLDNDCNGVADDAIPPAGACVVPYDTILFPGNRSHPPCMQGQILCTGFGFECVGGAGPAPEVCDGVDNDCDGVIDESGAQPDGVDGTPNPMPPPAVLFGEACGTETGACQQGQYACLNGLAACVGATNPITESCNCADDDCDGTVDEQDPGNPSVCGAGTTCAKSGNACVCAAPCGAGKYPCPAGQKCQAVTSSETGQPIGNYCMPDPCIGCAQEEVSQ
;
A
#
# COMPACT_ATOMS: atom_id res chain seq x y z
N MET A 1 -61.22 48.95 -1.51
CA MET A 1 -61.68 48.04 -2.58
C MET A 1 -60.81 48.32 -3.81
N SER A 2 -59.78 47.56 -4.13
CA SER A 2 -59.27 46.29 -3.55
C SER A 2 -57.75 46.23 -3.86
N ALA A 3 -56.81 46.78 -3.08
CA ALA A 3 -56.47 46.75 -1.64
C ALA A 3 -55.61 45.48 -1.33
N LEU A 4 -54.34 45.52 -0.90
CA LEU A 4 -53.51 46.40 -0.05
C LEU A 4 -52.08 46.52 -0.68
N SER A 5 -51.38 47.64 -0.94
CA SER A 5 -51.15 48.89 -0.19
C SER A 5 -50.55 48.63 1.20
N ILE A 6 -49.36 49.09 1.60
CA ILE A 6 -48.91 50.49 1.80
C ILE A 6 -47.68 50.43 2.76
N LEU A 7 -46.68 51.31 2.88
CA LEU A 7 -46.25 52.60 2.32
C LEU A 7 -44.70 52.61 2.51
N THR A 8 -43.87 52.76 1.47
CA THR A 8 -43.27 53.99 0.89
C THR A 8 -42.26 54.79 1.74
N ARG A 9 -41.10 55.04 1.10
CA ARG A 9 -40.38 56.33 0.90
C ARG A 9 -40.01 57.16 2.14
N ALA A 10 -38.95 57.96 2.19
CA ALA A 10 -37.82 58.29 1.32
C ALA A 10 -36.91 59.28 2.10
N LEU A 11 -35.72 59.52 1.56
CA LEU A 11 -34.93 60.76 1.63
C LEU A 11 -34.17 61.12 2.93
N ASN A 12 -32.84 61.01 2.79
CA ASN A 12 -31.80 62.02 3.01
C ASN A 12 -31.62 62.76 4.35
N HIS A 13 -30.32 62.85 4.67
CA HIS A 13 -29.58 63.83 5.48
C HIS A 13 -29.21 63.53 6.94
N ARG A 14 -27.89 63.38 7.10
CA ARG A 14 -26.96 63.87 8.15
C ARG A 14 -27.53 64.47 9.46
N ALA A 15 -26.85 64.04 10.53
CA ALA A 15 -26.36 64.80 11.70
C ALA A 15 -27.21 64.91 12.99
N ARG A 16 -26.68 64.23 14.02
CA ARG A 16 -26.32 64.69 15.39
C ARG A 16 -27.40 65.05 16.46
N PHE A 17 -26.95 64.73 17.70
CA PHE A 17 -27.35 65.20 19.04
C PHE A 17 -28.69 64.67 19.60
N SER A 18 -28.87 64.31 20.87
CA SER A 18 -28.05 64.02 22.08
C SER A 18 -29.05 63.86 23.26
N ARG A 19 -28.54 63.39 24.42
CA ARG A 19 -29.05 63.55 25.81
C ARG A 19 -29.94 62.40 26.32
N PHE A 20 -29.82 61.91 27.56
CA PHE A 20 -28.99 62.21 28.74
C PHE A 20 -29.27 61.08 29.74
N THR A 21 -28.25 60.48 30.36
CA THR A 21 -28.21 60.31 31.83
C THR A 21 -26.80 59.92 32.29
N ALA A 22 -26.23 60.74 33.17
CA ALA A 22 -25.02 60.46 33.93
C ALA A 22 -25.41 60.04 35.35
N VAL A 23 -24.71 59.06 35.92
CA VAL A 23 -24.62 58.82 37.37
C VAL A 23 -23.14 58.66 37.72
N ALA A 24 -22.73 59.34 38.78
CA ALA A 24 -21.36 59.58 39.19
C ALA A 24 -20.85 58.62 40.28
N CYS A 25 -19.52 58.49 40.30
CA CYS A 25 -18.61 58.19 41.42
C CYS A 25 -18.77 56.90 42.25
N GLY A 26 -17.74 56.05 42.13
CA GLY A 26 -17.28 55.12 43.16
C GLY A 26 -15.81 54.77 42.93
N PHE A 27 -14.89 55.47 43.61
CA PHE A 27 -13.48 55.13 43.67
C PHE A 27 -13.29 53.81 44.43
N SER A 28 -12.63 52.84 43.82
CA SER A 28 -12.02 51.71 44.53
C SER A 28 -10.71 51.39 43.81
N ALA A 29 -9.60 51.72 44.47
CA ALA A 29 -8.26 51.45 43.99
C ALA A 29 -8.01 49.94 43.94
N PHE A 30 -7.95 49.38 42.73
CA PHE A 30 -7.25 48.13 42.48
C PHE A 30 -5.93 48.47 41.81
N ALA A 31 -4.83 48.11 42.47
CA ALA A 31 -3.49 48.18 41.92
C ALA A 31 -3.46 47.35 40.63
N ALA A 32 -3.28 48.02 39.49
CA ALA A 32 -2.88 47.37 38.27
C ALA A 32 -1.46 46.87 38.46
N ALA A 33 -1.31 45.62 38.87
CA ALA A 33 -0.08 44.87 38.61
C ALA A 33 0.03 44.77 37.09
N SER A 34 0.86 45.62 36.49
CA SER A 34 1.31 45.44 35.12
C SER A 34 2.09 44.13 35.07
N LEU A 35 1.43 43.08 34.58
CA LEU A 35 2.11 41.88 34.10
C LEU A 35 2.96 42.33 32.90
N ALA A 36 4.23 42.63 33.19
CA ALA A 36 5.26 42.77 32.20
C ALA A 36 5.31 41.48 31.38
N ALA A 37 5.33 41.60 30.05
CA ALA A 37 5.74 40.52 29.18
C ALA A 37 7.13 40.03 29.64
N PRO A 38 7.43 38.71 29.60
CA PRO A 38 8.78 38.24 29.82
C PRO A 38 9.70 38.88 28.77
N GLY A 39 10.88 39.34 29.20
CA GLY A 39 11.88 39.89 28.29
C GLY A 39 12.30 38.87 27.24
N ALA A 40 12.55 39.34 26.02
CA ALA A 40 13.21 38.56 24.97
C ALA A 40 14.53 38.01 25.53
N SER A 41 14.73 36.69 25.38
CA SER A 41 15.98 36.05 25.75
C SER A 41 17.09 36.58 24.83
N ALA A 42 18.31 36.75 25.33
CA ALA A 42 19.46 37.01 24.47
C ALA A 42 19.61 35.84 23.48
N GLU A 43 19.93 36.13 22.22
CA GLU A 43 20.18 35.08 21.23
C GLU A 43 21.24 34.09 21.77
N PRO A 44 21.04 32.77 21.61
CA PRO A 44 22.01 31.78 22.04
C PRO A 44 23.40 32.06 21.50
N ALA A 45 24.46 31.84 22.30
CA ALA A 45 25.85 32.01 21.85
C ALA A 45 26.19 31.19 20.58
N ALA A 46 25.43 30.11 20.33
CA ALA A 46 25.45 29.32 19.12
C ALA A 46 25.17 30.13 17.85
N CYS A 47 24.27 31.12 17.88
CA CYS A 47 23.89 31.94 16.72
C CYS A 47 25.00 32.87 16.23
N LEU A 48 25.95 33.18 17.12
CA LEU A 48 27.12 34.01 16.81
C LEU A 48 28.34 33.17 16.39
N SER A 49 28.19 31.84 16.33
CA SER A 49 29.27 30.95 15.95
C SER A 49 29.48 31.00 14.43
N PRO A 50 30.72 31.13 13.94
CA PRO A 50 31.03 30.94 12.53
C PRO A 50 31.07 29.45 12.12
N ASP A 51 30.86 28.52 13.06
CA ASP A 51 30.84 27.08 12.84
C ASP A 51 29.39 26.56 12.70
N PRO A 52 28.96 26.12 11.49
CA PRO A 52 27.61 25.62 11.25
C PRO A 52 27.16 24.46 12.11
N SER A 53 28.11 23.67 12.63
CA SER A 53 27.80 22.52 13.49
C SER A 53 27.35 22.93 14.90
N GLN A 54 27.59 24.19 15.27
CA GLN A 54 27.20 24.74 16.56
C GLN A 54 25.84 25.44 16.52
N TRP A 55 25.31 25.71 15.33
CA TRP A 55 24.00 26.34 15.18
C TRP A 55 22.89 25.38 15.64
N PRO A 56 21.78 25.92 16.19
CA PRO A 56 20.58 25.14 16.37
C PRO A 56 20.10 24.59 15.01
N ALA A 57 19.57 23.37 14.99
CA ALA A 57 19.05 22.78 13.76
C ALA A 57 17.90 23.65 13.21
N ALA A 58 17.77 23.77 11.88
CA ALA A 58 16.63 24.45 11.26
C ALA A 58 15.29 23.89 11.76
N ALA A 59 14.30 24.75 11.99
CA ALA A 59 12.96 24.30 12.32
C ALA A 59 12.31 23.64 11.10
N LYS A 60 11.79 22.43 11.29
CA LYS A 60 11.23 21.66 10.18
C LYS A 60 9.86 22.23 9.79
N PRO A 61 9.61 22.48 8.50
CA PRO A 61 8.30 22.93 8.05
C PRO A 61 7.25 21.84 8.25
N TYR A 62 6.01 22.25 8.55
CA TYR A 62 4.86 21.36 8.65
C TYR A 62 4.11 21.26 7.32
N PHE A 63 3.76 20.04 6.93
CA PHE A 63 2.97 19.74 5.74
C PHE A 63 1.82 18.80 6.10
N MET A 64 0.61 19.36 6.23
CA MET A 64 -0.62 18.57 6.30
C MET A 64 -1.07 18.22 4.89
N ILE A 65 -1.05 16.94 4.53
CA ILE A 65 -1.48 16.48 3.21
C ILE A 65 -2.98 16.22 3.27
N ALA A 66 -3.75 17.04 2.55
CA ALA A 66 -5.16 16.82 2.29
C ALA A 66 -5.27 15.98 1.02
N PHE A 67 -5.47 14.68 1.17
CA PHE A 67 -5.49 13.74 0.06
C PHE A 67 -6.92 13.52 -0.42
N ASP A 68 -7.19 13.88 -1.67
CA ASP A 68 -8.45 13.57 -2.35
C ASP A 68 -8.59 12.06 -2.47
N THR A 69 -9.63 11.54 -1.83
CA THR A 69 -10.04 10.13 -1.88
C THR A 69 -11.38 9.96 -2.56
N SER A 70 -11.80 10.91 -3.41
CA SER A 70 -13.06 10.87 -4.15
C SER A 70 -13.01 9.88 -5.29
N THR A 71 -14.17 9.58 -5.87
CA THR A 71 -14.28 8.74 -7.09
C THR A 71 -13.51 9.30 -8.29
N SER A 72 -13.21 10.59 -8.33
CA SER A 72 -12.39 11.19 -9.40
C SER A 72 -10.96 10.63 -9.43
N MET A 73 -10.48 10.10 -8.31
CA MET A 73 -9.16 9.49 -8.17
C MET A 73 -9.09 8.06 -8.70
N ALA A 74 -10.23 7.43 -9.01
CA ALA A 74 -10.30 6.13 -9.68
C ALA A 74 -10.18 6.23 -11.22
N LEU A 75 -10.03 7.44 -11.77
CA LEU A 75 -9.88 7.62 -13.22
C LEU A 75 -8.53 7.06 -13.72
N PRO A 76 -8.51 6.39 -14.88
CA PRO A 76 -7.30 5.75 -15.40
C PRO A 76 -6.25 6.77 -15.80
N VAL A 77 -4.98 6.39 -15.63
CA VAL A 77 -3.79 7.09 -16.11
C VAL A 77 -3.07 6.16 -17.07
N ALA A 78 -2.76 6.65 -18.28
CA ALA A 78 -2.21 5.80 -19.34
C ALA A 78 -0.78 5.31 -19.07
N ALA A 79 -0.02 6.03 -18.24
CA ALA A 79 1.34 5.69 -17.87
C ALA A 79 1.36 4.64 -16.74
N SER A 80 2.42 3.84 -16.66
CA SER A 80 2.72 3.03 -15.48
C SER A 80 3.35 3.89 -14.37
N ASN A 81 3.13 3.54 -13.11
CA ASN A 81 3.85 4.14 -11.98
C ASN A 81 4.98 3.22 -11.49
N ALA A 82 6.04 3.81 -10.93
CA ALA A 82 7.23 3.07 -10.51
C ALA A 82 7.02 2.15 -9.29
N CYS A 83 5.88 2.25 -8.60
CA CYS A 83 5.58 1.42 -7.43
C CYS A 83 4.79 0.15 -7.77
N GLY A 84 4.39 -0.05 -9.03
CA GLY A 84 3.55 -1.18 -9.44
C GLY A 84 2.12 -1.11 -8.91
N TYR A 85 1.65 0.08 -8.53
CA TYR A 85 0.28 0.29 -8.06
C TYR A 85 -0.69 0.32 -9.25
N PRO A 86 -2.02 0.25 -9.05
CA PRO A 86 -2.99 0.44 -10.12
C PRO A 86 -2.73 1.73 -10.92
N ASN A 87 -2.89 1.67 -12.25
CA ASN A 87 -2.67 2.82 -13.14
C ASN A 87 -3.91 3.72 -13.18
N ASP A 88 -4.33 4.19 -12.02
CA ASP A 88 -5.32 5.23 -11.81
C ASP A 88 -4.69 6.41 -11.07
N ARG A 89 -5.40 7.54 -11.02
CA ARG A 89 -4.88 8.76 -10.38
C ARG A 89 -4.46 8.51 -8.93
N LEU A 90 -5.22 7.68 -8.21
CA LEU A 90 -4.93 7.27 -6.84
C LEU A 90 -3.60 6.50 -6.73
N GLY A 91 -3.35 5.48 -7.55
CA GLY A 91 -2.12 4.69 -7.52
C GLY A 91 -0.89 5.53 -7.86
N HIS A 92 -1.00 6.41 -8.86
CA HIS A 92 0.08 7.36 -9.16
C HIS A 92 0.34 8.34 -8.01
N ALA A 93 -0.71 8.88 -7.40
CA ALA A 93 -0.59 9.83 -6.30
C ALA A 93 -0.04 9.20 -5.01
N ARG A 94 -0.46 7.98 -4.67
CA ARG A 94 0.11 7.20 -3.55
C ARG A 94 1.59 6.92 -3.75
N CYS A 95 1.98 6.49 -4.95
CA CYS A 95 3.39 6.23 -5.26
C CYS A 95 4.24 7.51 -5.17
N ALA A 96 3.74 8.62 -5.72
CA ALA A 96 4.42 9.91 -5.64
C ALA A 96 4.59 10.37 -4.19
N LEU A 97 3.55 10.21 -3.38
CA LEU A 97 3.57 10.56 -1.96
C LEU A 97 4.55 9.67 -1.18
N LYS A 98 4.56 8.35 -1.40
CA LYS A 98 5.55 7.42 -0.81
C LYS A 98 6.98 7.87 -1.07
N LYS A 99 7.30 8.26 -2.31
CA LYS A 99 8.63 8.78 -2.66
C LYS A 99 8.95 10.09 -1.96
N ALA A 100 8.01 11.03 -1.90
CA ALA A 100 8.20 12.30 -1.21
C ALA A 100 8.44 12.10 0.30
N LEU A 101 7.66 11.21 0.94
CA LEU A 101 7.82 10.86 2.36
C LEU A 101 9.21 10.27 2.64
N LEU A 102 9.69 9.36 1.80
CA LEU A 102 11.02 8.76 1.97
C LEU A 102 12.14 9.79 1.74
N ALA A 103 12.03 10.60 0.68
CA ALA A 103 13.05 11.57 0.31
C ALA A 103 13.24 12.72 1.30
N TYR A 104 12.13 13.18 1.91
CA TYR A 104 12.13 14.33 2.82
C TYR A 104 11.93 13.94 4.29
N SER A 105 11.95 12.64 4.59
CA SER A 105 11.91 12.16 5.98
C SER A 105 13.08 12.75 6.77
N GLY A 106 12.77 13.39 7.90
CA GLY A 106 13.77 14.03 8.75
C GLY A 106 14.07 15.49 8.41
N GLN A 107 13.67 16.01 7.25
CA GLN A 107 13.79 17.44 6.90
C GLN A 107 12.47 18.20 7.05
N ALA A 108 11.32 17.51 6.97
CA ALA A 108 10.00 18.10 7.15
C ALA A 108 9.10 17.19 8.00
N HIS A 109 8.04 17.75 8.58
CA HIS A 109 7.01 17.02 9.30
C HIS A 109 5.75 16.86 8.46
N PHE A 110 5.30 15.63 8.30
CA PHE A 110 4.14 15.29 7.50
C PHE A 110 2.97 14.82 8.37
N GLY A 111 1.76 15.18 7.95
CA GLY A 111 0.50 14.66 8.43
C GLY A 111 -0.35 14.29 7.23
N LEU A 112 -1.33 13.41 7.41
CA LEU A 112 -2.17 12.92 6.33
C LEU A 112 -3.64 12.95 6.74
N SER A 113 -4.48 13.52 5.88
CA SER A 113 -5.91 13.33 5.90
C SER A 113 -6.41 12.80 4.57
N SER A 114 -7.44 11.97 4.63
CA SER A 114 -8.32 11.70 3.48
C SER A 114 -9.55 12.59 3.53
N LEU A 115 -10.44 12.48 2.54
CA LEU A 115 -11.78 13.04 2.63
C LEU A 115 -12.61 12.28 3.70
N ALA A 116 -13.79 12.81 4.06
CA ALA A 116 -14.68 12.36 5.15
C ALA A 116 -15.35 10.98 4.93
N THR A 117 -14.54 10.01 4.57
CA THR A 117 -14.85 8.59 4.38
C THR A 117 -13.85 7.80 5.21
N SER A 118 -14.31 6.74 5.87
CA SER A 118 -13.46 5.77 6.58
C SER A 118 -13.59 4.38 5.96
N GLN A 119 -12.49 3.62 5.99
CA GLN A 119 -12.40 2.25 5.48
C GLN A 119 -12.29 1.27 6.65
N ALA A 120 -12.95 0.12 6.53
CA ALA A 120 -12.88 -0.95 7.53
C ALA A 120 -13.10 -2.35 6.91
N GLY A 121 -12.57 -3.38 7.57
CA GLY A 121 -12.89 -4.77 7.25
C GLY A 121 -12.35 -5.26 5.91
N CYS A 122 -11.23 -4.73 5.44
CA CYS A 122 -10.67 -5.03 4.13
C CYS A 122 -10.06 -6.42 4.00
N SER A 123 -10.07 -6.94 2.77
CA SER A 123 -9.30 -8.11 2.36
C SER A 123 -8.06 -7.67 1.55
N SER A 124 -7.22 -8.62 1.12
CA SER A 124 -5.94 -8.33 0.45
C SER A 124 -6.05 -7.60 -0.91
N ALA A 125 -7.24 -7.46 -1.48
CA ALA A 125 -7.47 -6.64 -2.68
C ALA A 125 -7.98 -5.26 -2.22
N CYS A 126 -7.18 -4.21 -2.34
CA CYS A 126 -7.42 -2.86 -1.80
C CYS A 126 -8.69 -2.11 -2.25
N PHE A 127 -9.56 -2.77 -3.01
CA PHE A 127 -10.81 -2.29 -3.57
C PHE A 127 -11.93 -3.35 -3.50
N SER A 128 -11.68 -4.50 -2.85
CA SER A 128 -12.61 -5.63 -2.74
C SER A 128 -12.73 -6.11 -1.29
N GLY A 129 -13.97 -6.25 -0.83
CA GLY A 129 -14.28 -6.74 0.53
C GLY A 129 -14.19 -5.70 1.65
N CYS A 130 -13.82 -4.45 1.35
CA CYS A 130 -13.84 -3.35 2.31
C CYS A 130 -15.25 -2.79 2.52
N THR A 131 -15.52 -2.31 3.73
CA THR A 131 -16.69 -1.48 4.07
C THR A 131 -16.25 -0.03 4.17
N TYR A 132 -16.99 0.87 3.51
CA TYR A 132 -16.73 2.31 3.54
C TYR A 132 -17.85 3.01 4.28
N ASN A 133 -17.51 3.79 5.30
CA ASN A 133 -18.45 4.55 6.09
C ASN A 133 -18.17 6.05 5.94
N ASP A 134 -19.17 6.76 5.46
CA ASP A 134 -19.16 8.22 5.46
C ASP A 134 -19.35 8.76 6.88
N PHE A 135 -18.68 9.86 7.20
CA PHE A 135 -18.91 10.54 8.48
C PHE A 135 -20.32 11.16 8.57
N PRO A 136 -20.95 11.19 9.77
CA PRO A 136 -22.24 11.84 9.99
C PRO A 136 -22.20 13.30 9.50
N GLY A 137 -23.16 13.66 8.65
CA GLY A 137 -23.18 14.95 7.93
C GLY A 137 -22.94 14.82 6.43
N ASN A 138 -22.52 13.66 5.93
CA ASN A 138 -22.28 13.40 4.49
C ASN A 138 -23.44 12.66 3.78
N VAL A 139 -24.46 12.17 4.50
CA VAL A 139 -25.42 11.18 3.94
C VAL A 139 -26.88 11.62 3.75
N THR A 140 -27.27 12.87 3.96
CA THR A 140 -28.63 13.32 3.56
C THR A 140 -28.70 14.81 3.23
N GLY A 141 -28.69 15.12 1.93
CA GLY A 141 -28.89 16.47 1.41
C GLY A 141 -27.64 17.33 1.53
N ALA A 142 -26.63 17.00 0.71
CA ALA A 142 -25.37 17.70 0.54
C ALA A 142 -24.63 17.90 1.89
N GLY A 143 -23.55 17.12 2.12
CA GLY A 143 -22.51 17.37 3.16
C GLY A 143 -21.70 18.65 2.91
N CYS A 144 -22.42 19.61 2.37
CA CYS A 144 -22.11 20.74 1.57
C CYS A 144 -23.39 21.58 1.57
N GLY A 145 -23.44 22.54 2.46
CA GLY A 145 -24.53 23.49 2.51
C GLY A 145 -23.93 24.88 2.48
N PRO A 146 -24.69 25.92 2.07
CA PRO A 146 -24.21 27.29 2.12
C PRO A 146 -23.68 27.60 3.52
N GLU A 147 -22.56 28.33 3.61
CA GLU A 147 -21.99 28.84 4.85
C GLU A 147 -23.14 29.33 5.76
N PRO A 148 -23.48 28.62 6.86
CA PRO A 148 -24.43 29.18 7.79
C PRO A 148 -23.73 30.39 8.41
N ALA A 149 -24.49 31.40 8.84
CA ALA A 149 -23.98 32.62 9.47
C ALA A 149 -23.29 32.39 10.85
N CYS A 150 -22.38 31.43 10.91
CA CYS A 150 -21.45 31.12 11.97
C CYS A 150 -20.21 31.96 11.66
N GLY A 151 -20.17 33.19 12.19
CA GLY A 151 -19.10 34.15 11.88
C GLY A 151 -17.70 33.53 11.89
N LEU A 152 -16.91 33.92 10.88
CA LEU A 152 -15.52 33.49 10.64
C LEU A 152 -14.62 33.54 11.89
N PRO A 153 -13.51 32.76 11.95
CA PRO A 153 -13.05 31.73 11.00
C PRO A 153 -13.13 30.29 11.56
N ASP A 154 -13.72 30.10 12.74
CA ASP A 154 -13.86 28.79 13.40
C ASP A 154 -15.18 28.11 13.03
N SER A 155 -15.39 27.78 11.75
CA SER A 155 -16.62 27.10 11.32
C SER A 155 -16.66 25.66 11.85
N GLY A 156 -17.04 25.49 13.12
CA GLY A 156 -17.25 24.22 13.82
C GLY A 156 -18.36 23.34 13.23
N CYS A 157 -18.99 23.76 12.13
CA CYS A 157 -20.22 23.19 11.60
C CYS A 157 -20.05 22.43 10.28
N ARG A 158 -18.83 22.40 9.69
CA ARG A 158 -18.52 21.64 8.46
C ARG A 158 -17.48 20.57 8.75
N ALA A 159 -17.63 19.39 8.18
CA ALA A 159 -16.65 18.31 8.28
C ALA A 159 -16.48 17.71 6.88
N GLY A 160 -15.23 17.54 6.46
CA GLY A 160 -14.88 17.04 5.13
C GLY A 160 -13.54 16.33 5.06
N ALA A 161 -12.73 16.35 6.14
CA ALA A 161 -11.53 15.54 6.24
C ALA A 161 -11.66 14.46 7.31
N ASN A 162 -10.96 13.35 7.06
CA ASN A 162 -10.60 12.36 8.05
C ASN A 162 -9.11 12.45 8.29
N ILE A 163 -8.67 13.00 9.43
CA ILE A 163 -7.25 13.02 9.77
C ILE A 163 -6.83 11.60 10.15
N LEU A 164 -5.96 11.01 9.32
CA LEU A 164 -5.49 9.64 9.45
C LEU A 164 -4.24 9.58 10.33
N VAL A 165 -3.29 10.48 10.04
CA VAL A 165 -2.02 10.57 10.77
C VAL A 165 -1.79 12.02 11.16
N PRO A 166 -1.71 12.35 12.46
CA PRO A 166 -1.44 13.72 12.90
C PRO A 166 0.00 14.11 12.56
N LEU A 167 0.23 15.41 12.41
CA LEU A 167 1.56 15.99 12.33
C LEU A 167 2.35 15.65 13.61
N GLN A 168 3.60 15.24 13.44
CA GLN A 168 4.50 14.97 14.55
C GLN A 168 5.02 16.28 15.15
N ILE A 169 4.82 16.49 16.46
CA ILE A 169 5.33 17.67 17.18
C ILE A 169 6.86 17.72 17.11
N ASP A 170 7.39 18.85 16.64
CA ASP A 170 8.81 19.19 16.66
C ASP A 170 9.17 19.89 17.98
N ASN A 171 9.98 19.24 18.84
CA ASN A 171 10.37 19.81 20.13
C ASN A 171 11.77 20.44 20.04
N PHE A 172 11.79 21.70 19.63
CA PHE A 172 12.99 22.47 19.25
C PHE A 172 14.11 22.55 20.33
N TYR A 173 13.78 22.63 21.63
CA TYR A 173 14.78 22.80 22.70
C TYR A 173 14.86 21.66 23.73
N SER A 174 14.04 20.62 23.61
CA SER A 174 14.10 19.45 24.50
C SER A 174 13.37 18.28 23.85
N PRO A 175 14.02 17.51 22.97
CA PRO A 175 13.39 16.39 22.31
C PRO A 175 13.21 15.23 23.30
N PRO A 176 11.98 14.81 23.67
CA PRO A 176 11.76 13.39 23.83
C PRO A 176 11.80 12.75 22.42
N PRO A 177 12.29 11.50 22.30
CA PRO A 177 12.30 10.77 21.05
C PRO A 177 10.87 10.37 20.70
N SER A 178 10.11 11.27 20.08
CA SER A 178 8.92 10.83 19.36
C SER A 178 9.41 10.07 18.13
N PRO A 179 9.14 8.76 18.00
CA PRO A 179 9.47 8.04 16.80
C PRO A 179 8.82 8.73 15.60
N SER A 180 9.50 8.71 14.46
CA SER A 180 8.95 9.30 13.24
C SER A 180 7.56 8.73 12.97
N ASN A 181 6.60 9.58 12.59
CA ASN A 181 5.29 9.13 12.13
C ASN A 181 5.32 8.68 10.65
N VAL A 182 6.47 8.76 9.97
CA VAL A 182 6.64 8.35 8.56
C VAL A 182 6.32 6.88 8.32
N PRO A 183 6.74 5.90 9.15
CA PRO A 183 6.31 4.51 8.98
C PRO A 183 4.78 4.35 8.99
N GLU A 184 4.08 5.13 9.83
CA GLU A 184 2.61 5.11 9.86
C GLU A 184 2.01 5.75 8.61
N LEU A 185 2.57 6.86 8.12
CA LEU A 185 2.18 7.48 6.84
C LEU A 185 2.39 6.52 5.66
N LEU A 186 3.47 5.74 5.67
CA LEU A 186 3.78 4.79 4.62
C LEU A 186 2.76 3.65 4.53
N ASN A 187 2.19 3.20 5.66
CA ASN A 187 1.13 2.20 5.66
C ASN A 187 -0.09 2.66 4.85
N TRP A 188 -0.40 3.97 4.82
CA TRP A 188 -1.54 4.49 4.05
C TRP A 188 -1.30 4.60 2.53
N VAL A 189 -0.08 4.33 2.06
CA VAL A 189 0.32 4.47 0.65
C VAL A 189 1.14 3.29 0.14
N ASP A 190 1.15 2.16 0.83
CA ASP A 190 1.97 0.98 0.51
C ASP A 190 1.28 -0.01 -0.43
N ASN A 191 0.00 0.21 -0.75
CA ASN A 191 -0.86 -0.67 -1.53
C ASN A 191 -1.14 -2.02 -0.83
N ASN A 192 -1.17 -2.04 0.51
CA ASN A 192 -1.42 -3.20 1.35
C ASN A 192 -2.56 -2.94 2.35
N CYS A 193 -3.72 -3.53 2.08
CA CYS A 193 -4.94 -3.26 2.84
C CYS A 193 -5.22 -4.23 4.00
N VAL A 194 -4.25 -5.07 4.39
CA VAL A 194 -4.43 -6.09 5.45
C VAL A 194 -4.70 -5.46 6.82
N ASP A 195 -4.11 -4.31 7.11
CA ASP A 195 -4.30 -3.58 8.36
C ASP A 195 -5.45 -2.55 8.29
N SER A 196 -6.21 -2.54 7.19
CA SER A 196 -7.24 -1.56 6.86
C SER A 196 -6.75 -0.11 6.78
N LYS A 197 -5.45 0.11 6.50
CA LYS A 197 -4.88 1.43 6.25
C LYS A 197 -4.46 1.55 4.81
N GLU A 198 -5.28 2.22 4.02
CA GLU A 198 -4.92 2.55 2.64
C GLU A 198 -5.71 3.77 2.19
N LEU A 199 -5.12 4.61 1.34
CA LEU A 199 -5.89 5.63 0.63
C LEU A 199 -6.66 4.98 -0.53
N TYR A 200 -7.96 5.24 -0.59
CA TYR A 200 -8.88 4.65 -1.57
C TYR A 200 -9.64 5.76 -2.31
N ALA A 201 -10.38 5.39 -3.36
CA ALA A 201 -11.20 6.31 -4.14
C ALA A 201 -12.69 5.96 -3.95
N SER A 202 -13.44 6.80 -3.25
CA SER A 202 -14.88 6.66 -3.00
C SER A 202 -15.53 8.00 -2.63
N GLY A 203 -16.81 8.15 -2.97
CA GLY A 203 -17.60 9.32 -2.61
C GLY A 203 -17.29 10.58 -3.43
N ASN A 204 -17.76 11.70 -2.89
CA ASN A 204 -17.68 13.04 -3.46
C ASN A 204 -16.39 13.77 -3.02
N THR A 205 -16.18 14.98 -3.51
CA THR A 205 -14.97 15.79 -3.27
C THR A 205 -15.27 17.03 -2.38
N PRO A 206 -15.43 16.90 -1.04
CA PRO A 206 -15.72 18.03 -0.12
C PRO A 206 -14.44 18.79 0.30
N LEU A 207 -13.83 19.50 -0.64
CA LEU A 207 -12.62 20.31 -0.42
C LEU A 207 -12.82 21.41 0.63
N ASN A 208 -13.95 22.11 0.62
CA ASN A 208 -14.31 23.13 1.61
C ASN A 208 -14.27 22.55 3.05
N GLY A 209 -14.98 21.45 3.27
CA GLY A 209 -15.01 20.78 4.56
C GLY A 209 -13.64 20.27 4.98
N ALA A 210 -12.85 19.73 4.04
CA ALA A 210 -11.52 19.21 4.32
C ALA A 210 -10.54 20.31 4.76
N LEU A 211 -10.51 21.44 4.06
CA LEU A 211 -9.66 22.58 4.41
C LEU A 211 -10.08 23.20 5.76
N ARG A 212 -11.38 23.29 6.03
CA ARG A 212 -11.90 23.77 7.34
C ARG A 212 -11.56 22.82 8.49
N ASP A 213 -11.57 21.51 8.25
CA ASP A 213 -11.12 20.52 9.24
C ASP A 213 -9.64 20.68 9.59
N ILE A 214 -8.80 20.91 8.58
CA ILE A 214 -7.37 21.16 8.77
C ILE A 214 -7.15 22.49 9.48
N HIS A 215 -7.93 23.53 9.17
CA HIS A 215 -7.90 24.79 9.92
C HIS A 215 -8.19 24.54 11.41
N ARG A 216 -9.24 23.78 11.74
CA ARG A 216 -9.56 23.42 13.14
C ARG A 216 -8.47 22.61 13.82
N TYR A 217 -7.90 21.64 13.10
CA TYR A 217 -6.80 20.82 13.59
C TYR A 217 -5.60 21.69 13.97
N LEU A 218 -5.17 22.57 13.08
CA LEU A 218 -4.00 23.42 13.28
C LEU A 218 -4.29 24.53 14.30
N SER A 219 -5.48 25.13 14.32
CA SER A 219 -5.83 26.21 15.26
C SER A 219 -5.99 25.71 16.69
N ASN A 220 -6.60 24.54 16.88
CA ASN A 220 -6.89 24.02 18.20
C ASN A 220 -6.68 22.51 18.29
N GLN A 221 -7.66 21.76 17.80
CA GLN A 221 -7.71 20.31 17.77
C GLN A 221 -8.77 19.87 16.75
N TRP A 222 -8.66 18.65 16.29
CA TRP A 222 -9.67 17.99 15.48
C TRP A 222 -10.16 16.73 16.17
N THR A 223 -11.47 16.57 16.24
CA THR A 223 -12.11 15.36 16.77
C THR A 223 -12.83 14.68 15.63
N ASN A 224 -12.63 13.38 15.48
CA ASN A 224 -13.31 12.60 14.48
C ASN A 224 -14.84 12.77 14.61
N PRO A 225 -15.59 13.07 13.54
CA PRO A 225 -17.04 13.27 13.61
C PRO A 225 -17.85 12.08 14.15
N ILE A 226 -17.31 10.86 14.11
CA ILE A 226 -17.93 9.66 14.74
C ILE A 226 -17.44 9.40 16.17
N GLY A 227 -16.59 10.26 16.74
CA GLY A 227 -16.08 10.16 18.11
C GLY A 227 -14.56 10.29 18.21
N ALA A 228 -13.89 9.25 18.71
CA ALA A 228 -12.43 9.20 18.78
C ALA A 228 -11.83 8.73 17.43
N PRO A 229 -10.57 9.08 17.09
CA PRO A 229 -9.60 9.83 17.89
C PRO A 229 -9.78 11.36 17.85
N THR A 230 -9.25 12.03 18.88
CA THR A 230 -9.03 13.48 18.89
C THR A 230 -7.55 13.75 18.75
N PHE A 231 -7.17 14.58 17.77
CA PHE A 231 -5.81 15.04 17.57
C PHE A 231 -5.69 16.51 17.94
N THR A 232 -4.78 16.82 18.86
CA THR A 232 -4.43 18.21 19.19
C THR A 232 -3.49 18.77 18.14
N SER A 233 -3.60 20.08 17.87
CA SER A 233 -2.67 20.78 16.99
C SER A 233 -1.20 20.49 17.36
N PRO A 234 -0.31 20.32 16.38
CA PRO A 234 1.12 20.17 16.62
C PRO A 234 1.79 21.51 16.95
N LEU A 235 1.12 22.64 16.68
CA LEU A 235 1.69 23.97 16.79
C LEU A 235 1.83 24.33 18.27
N GLY A 236 3.09 24.54 18.67
CA GLY A 236 3.45 24.89 20.04
C GLY A 236 3.11 26.34 20.39
N SER A 237 3.58 26.75 21.56
CA SER A 237 3.56 28.13 22.03
C SER A 237 4.97 28.73 22.02
N LEU A 238 5.06 30.07 22.01
CA LEU A 238 6.32 30.77 22.25
C LEU A 238 7.04 30.26 23.51
N ALA A 239 6.27 29.93 24.56
CA ALA A 239 6.81 29.41 25.82
C ALA A 239 7.44 28.01 25.68
N GLN A 240 7.09 27.26 24.64
CA GLN A 240 7.67 25.96 24.30
C GLN A 240 8.83 26.08 23.29
N GLY A 241 9.20 27.30 22.89
CA GLY A 241 10.27 27.57 21.93
C GLY A 241 9.86 27.49 20.46
N GLU A 242 8.55 27.50 20.19
CA GLU A 242 8.02 27.60 18.82
C GLU A 242 8.13 29.04 18.30
N LEU A 243 8.41 29.21 17.00
CA LEU A 243 8.68 30.52 16.40
C LEU A 243 7.70 30.89 15.28
N PRO A 244 7.32 32.18 15.16
CA PRO A 244 6.31 32.65 14.21
C PRO A 244 6.71 32.50 12.74
N CYS A 245 8.00 32.41 12.44
CA CYS A 245 8.47 32.32 11.07
C CYS A 245 8.33 30.90 10.49
N ARG A 246 8.09 29.86 11.32
CA ARG A 246 8.05 28.47 10.86
C ARG A 246 6.99 28.31 9.78
N SER A 247 7.40 27.73 8.65
CA SER A 247 6.47 27.48 7.55
C SER A 247 5.48 26.36 7.89
N VAL A 248 4.19 26.69 7.88
CA VAL A 248 3.07 25.75 8.02
C VAL A 248 2.30 25.70 6.71
N ASN A 249 2.10 24.49 6.18
CA ASN A 249 1.60 24.30 4.83
C ASN A 249 0.55 23.18 4.78
N VAL A 250 -0.38 23.32 3.84
CA VAL A 250 -1.31 22.27 3.39
C VAL A 250 -0.95 21.92 1.96
N ILE A 251 -0.81 20.63 1.67
CA ILE A 251 -0.75 20.13 0.29
C ILE A 251 -2.08 19.46 -0.01
N LEU A 252 -2.89 20.11 -0.83
CA LEU A 252 -4.10 19.54 -1.39
C LEU A 252 -3.75 18.74 -2.64
N VAL A 253 -3.79 17.41 -2.52
CA VAL A 253 -3.73 16.50 -3.66
C VAL A 253 -5.15 16.33 -4.18
N ALA A 254 -5.44 16.76 -5.41
CA ALA A 254 -6.79 16.77 -5.97
C ALA A 254 -6.90 16.00 -7.29
N GLY A 255 -7.93 15.16 -7.40
CA GLY A 255 -8.32 14.46 -8.63
C GLY A 255 -9.46 15.15 -9.38
N GLY A 256 -10.18 16.07 -8.73
CA GLY A 256 -11.30 16.81 -9.32
C GLY A 256 -11.69 18.03 -8.49
N ASP A 257 -12.54 18.89 -9.06
CA ASP A 257 -13.05 20.08 -8.38
C ASP A 257 -14.00 19.73 -7.23
N GLU A 258 -14.25 20.72 -6.35
CA GLU A 258 -15.28 20.68 -5.32
C GLU A 258 -16.63 20.24 -5.90
N SER A 259 -17.10 19.06 -5.48
CA SER A 259 -18.32 18.43 -6.01
C SER A 259 -19.46 18.42 -4.99
N CYS A 260 -19.17 18.87 -3.79
CA CYS A 260 -20.07 18.90 -2.68
C CYS A 260 -20.70 20.30 -2.61
N ASP A 261 -19.89 21.35 -2.43
CA ASP A 261 -20.30 22.75 -2.23
C ASP A 261 -20.21 23.61 -3.50
N ALA A 262 -20.42 24.93 -3.37
CA ALA A 262 -20.01 25.85 -4.43
C ALA A 262 -18.48 25.96 -4.44
N ALA A 263 -17.87 26.00 -5.63
CA ALA A 263 -16.41 26.08 -5.77
C ALA A 263 -15.79 27.27 -4.99
N VAL A 264 -16.54 28.37 -4.82
CA VAL A 264 -16.10 29.55 -4.06
C VAL A 264 -15.90 29.27 -2.57
N ASP A 265 -16.59 28.27 -2.01
CA ASP A 265 -16.52 27.97 -0.57
C ASP A 265 -15.19 27.28 -0.23
N ALA A 266 -14.66 26.44 -1.14
CA ALA A 266 -13.32 25.86 -0.99
C ALA A 266 -12.21 26.93 -1.13
N VAL A 267 -12.44 27.94 -1.98
CA VAL A 267 -11.55 29.11 -2.13
C VAL A 267 -11.55 29.93 -0.84
N ASP A 268 -12.72 30.16 -0.24
CA ASP A 268 -12.87 30.84 1.05
C ASP A 268 -12.17 30.07 2.19
N ALA A 269 -12.32 28.75 2.26
CA ALA A 269 -11.62 27.94 3.26
C ALA A 269 -10.09 28.01 3.14
N ALA A 270 -9.56 28.09 1.91
CA ALA A 270 -8.13 28.31 1.68
C ALA A 270 -7.71 29.73 2.08
N ALA A 271 -8.57 30.73 1.83
CA ALA A 271 -8.34 32.11 2.28
C ALA A 271 -8.32 32.21 3.81
N ASP A 272 -9.19 31.49 4.53
CA ASP A 272 -9.22 31.41 5.99
C ASP A 272 -7.91 30.82 6.55
N LEU A 273 -7.42 29.71 5.98
CA LEU A 273 -6.12 29.13 6.32
C LEU A 273 -4.97 30.13 6.14
N PHE A 274 -4.98 30.89 5.05
CA PHE A 274 -3.95 31.88 4.77
C PHE A 274 -4.06 33.14 5.63
N ALA A 275 -5.29 33.60 5.90
CA ALA A 275 -5.57 34.69 6.84
C ALA A 275 -5.09 34.33 8.25
N GLY A 276 -5.17 33.05 8.60
CA GLY A 276 -4.50 32.48 9.76
C GLY A 276 -5.26 32.60 11.06
N PHE A 277 -4.62 32.15 12.14
CA PHE A 277 -5.18 32.14 13.50
C PHE A 277 -4.10 32.34 14.56
N SER A 278 -4.50 32.73 15.78
CA SER A 278 -3.56 32.92 16.90
C SER A 278 -3.60 31.72 17.85
N LYS A 279 -2.44 31.10 18.11
CA LYS A 279 -2.30 29.97 19.06
C LYS A 279 -0.97 30.07 19.79
N GLY A 280 -0.99 29.88 21.12
CA GLY A 280 0.24 29.83 21.91
C GLY A 280 1.06 31.13 21.91
N GLY A 281 0.40 32.27 21.64
CA GLY A 281 1.03 33.58 21.50
C GLY A 281 1.57 33.90 20.10
N ILE A 282 1.46 32.97 19.14
CA ILE A 282 1.95 33.11 17.78
C ILE A 282 0.76 33.27 16.83
N ALA A 283 0.86 34.17 15.86
CA ALA A 283 -0.05 34.26 14.73
C ALA A 283 0.46 33.37 13.60
N TRP A 284 -0.35 32.40 13.19
CA TRP A 284 0.00 31.39 12.20
C TRP A 284 -0.73 31.65 10.90
N ASN A 285 0.00 31.72 9.79
CA ASN A 285 -0.55 31.69 8.43
C ASN A 285 -0.23 30.34 7.78
N VAL A 286 -1.22 29.74 7.13
CA VAL A 286 -1.08 28.41 6.53
C VAL A 286 -1.20 28.52 5.01
N LYS A 287 -0.13 28.19 4.29
CA LYS A 287 -0.14 28.20 2.83
C LYS A 287 -0.82 26.95 2.28
N THR A 288 -1.68 27.09 1.28
CA THR A 288 -2.33 25.95 0.63
C THR A 288 -1.77 25.76 -0.78
N HIS A 289 -1.00 24.69 -0.96
CA HIS A 289 -0.48 24.25 -2.25
C HIS A 289 -1.42 23.22 -2.86
N VAL A 290 -1.79 23.40 -4.13
CA VAL A 290 -2.65 22.45 -4.85
C VAL A 290 -1.82 21.69 -5.87
N VAL A 291 -1.85 20.36 -5.80
CA VAL A 291 -1.25 19.45 -6.78
C VAL A 291 -2.37 18.62 -7.36
N SER A 292 -2.71 18.88 -8.63
CA SER A 292 -3.89 18.31 -9.27
C SER A 292 -3.49 17.29 -10.33
N ILE A 293 -3.87 16.03 -10.09
CA ILE A 293 -3.60 14.93 -11.02
C ILE A 293 -4.73 14.79 -12.05
N GLY A 294 -4.36 14.75 -13.33
CA GLY A 294 -5.28 14.90 -14.45
C GLY A 294 -5.44 16.33 -14.96
N GLY A 295 -4.64 17.26 -14.43
CA GLY A 295 -4.55 18.66 -14.88
C GLY A 295 -5.24 19.65 -13.93
N ALA A 296 -4.61 20.81 -13.72
CA ALA A 296 -5.16 21.87 -12.89
C ALA A 296 -6.38 22.54 -13.54
N THR A 297 -7.45 22.71 -12.77
CA THR A 297 -8.69 23.38 -13.17
C THR A 297 -8.65 24.86 -12.76
N ALA A 298 -9.66 25.63 -13.19
CA ALA A 298 -9.83 27.01 -12.71
C ALA A 298 -10.08 27.05 -11.19
N GLY A 299 -10.86 26.10 -10.65
CA GLY A 299 -11.13 25.98 -9.22
C GLY A 299 -9.85 25.70 -8.42
N HIS A 300 -9.04 24.74 -8.86
CA HIS A 300 -7.74 24.45 -8.24
C HIS A 300 -6.82 25.67 -8.20
N ASN A 301 -6.75 26.44 -9.29
CA ASN A 301 -5.96 27.66 -9.34
C ASN A 301 -6.48 28.74 -8.39
N GLN A 302 -7.80 28.89 -8.27
CA GLN A 302 -8.41 29.83 -7.33
C GLN A 302 -8.15 29.44 -5.88
N ILE A 303 -8.20 28.15 -5.54
CA ILE A 303 -7.88 27.64 -4.20
C ILE A 303 -6.40 27.91 -3.89
N ALA A 304 -5.49 27.59 -4.82
CA ALA A 304 -4.06 27.87 -4.67
C ALA A 304 -3.79 29.37 -4.45
N ALA A 305 -4.42 30.23 -5.27
CA ALA A 305 -4.35 31.69 -5.18
C ALA A 305 -4.82 32.23 -3.82
N ALA A 306 -6.00 31.80 -3.37
CA ALA A 306 -6.57 32.21 -2.09
C ALA A 306 -5.76 31.69 -0.90
N GLY A 307 -5.16 30.50 -1.02
CA GLY A 307 -4.27 29.91 -0.03
C GLY A 307 -2.86 30.52 0.03
N GLY A 308 -2.62 31.67 -0.61
CA GLY A 308 -1.33 32.37 -0.56
C GLY A 308 -0.25 31.79 -1.48
N THR A 309 -0.63 30.96 -2.44
CA THR A 309 0.26 30.47 -3.51
C THR A 309 -0.22 31.02 -4.87
N SER A 310 0.47 30.79 -5.99
CA SER A 310 0.08 31.41 -7.26
C SER A 310 -0.95 30.60 -8.04
N THR A 311 -0.62 29.36 -8.38
CA THR A 311 -1.39 28.49 -9.26
C THR A 311 -1.20 27.04 -8.84
N ALA A 312 -2.19 26.20 -9.14
CA ALA A 312 -2.10 24.77 -8.88
C ALA A 312 -1.10 24.10 -9.84
N ASN A 313 -0.38 23.10 -9.34
CA ASN A 313 0.50 22.25 -10.13
C ASN A 313 -0.33 21.16 -10.80
N GLY A 314 -0.64 21.33 -12.09
CA GLY A 314 -1.27 20.27 -12.88
C GLY A 314 -0.26 19.20 -13.26
N VAL A 315 -0.55 17.94 -12.95
CA VAL A 315 0.34 16.78 -13.20
C VAL A 315 -0.42 15.66 -13.89
N ALA A 316 0.24 14.93 -14.79
CA ALA A 316 -0.38 13.85 -15.56
C ALA A 316 -0.10 12.45 -14.98
N ASN A 317 0.98 12.29 -14.22
CA ASN A 317 1.47 10.99 -13.75
C ASN A 317 2.33 11.14 -12.48
N GLU A 318 2.83 10.01 -11.99
CA GLU A 318 3.60 9.89 -10.75
C GLU A 318 4.91 10.69 -10.80
N ALA A 319 5.66 10.62 -11.90
CA ALA A 319 6.95 11.32 -12.01
C ALA A 319 6.78 12.85 -11.96
N GLU A 320 5.78 13.39 -12.64
CA GLU A 320 5.42 14.81 -12.55
C GLU A 320 4.97 15.20 -11.15
N MET A 321 4.16 14.36 -10.51
CA MET A 321 3.67 14.60 -9.17
C MET A 321 4.80 14.58 -8.13
N THR A 322 5.75 13.64 -8.21
CA THR A 322 6.93 13.61 -7.34
C THR A 322 7.78 14.87 -7.49
N ARG A 323 7.96 15.38 -8.72
CA ARG A 323 8.67 16.65 -8.93
C ARG A 323 7.91 17.84 -8.33
N ALA A 324 6.59 17.89 -8.50
CA ALA A 324 5.75 18.95 -7.95
C ALA A 324 5.77 18.95 -6.41
N LEU A 325 5.60 17.78 -5.78
CA LEU A 325 5.69 17.63 -4.33
C LEU A 325 7.07 18.03 -3.81
N GLY A 326 8.15 17.58 -4.47
CA GLY A 326 9.52 17.97 -4.09
C GLY A 326 9.77 19.46 -4.23
N ALA A 327 9.24 20.12 -5.26
CA ALA A 327 9.36 21.56 -5.43
C ALA A 327 8.63 22.31 -4.30
N VAL A 328 7.40 21.93 -3.98
CA VAL A 328 6.64 22.51 -2.86
C VAL A 328 7.41 22.38 -1.55
N ILE A 329 7.91 21.17 -1.23
CA ILE A 329 8.63 20.92 0.02
C ILE A 329 9.91 21.75 0.09
N ARG A 330 10.71 21.79 -0.99
CA ARG A 330 11.96 22.58 -1.04
C ARG A 330 11.72 24.08 -0.83
N THR A 331 10.61 24.65 -1.30
CA THR A 331 10.34 26.09 -1.09
C THR A 331 10.05 26.46 0.37
N ALA A 332 9.70 25.50 1.21
CA ALA A 332 9.53 25.71 2.65
C ALA A 332 10.80 25.43 3.46
N LEU A 333 11.77 24.71 2.88
CA LEU A 333 13.10 24.48 3.44
C LEU A 333 13.99 25.68 3.09
N LYS A 334 13.87 26.76 3.86
CA LYS A 334 14.71 27.95 3.66
C LYS A 334 16.03 27.81 4.38
N ALA A 335 17.12 28.23 3.72
CA ALA A 335 18.37 28.57 4.37
C ALA A 335 18.35 30.06 4.76
N GLU A 336 19.25 30.48 5.64
CA GLU A 336 19.40 31.90 5.97
C GLU A 336 19.83 32.73 4.75
N THR A 337 19.27 33.92 4.68
CA THR A 337 19.69 35.01 3.80
C THR A 337 19.97 36.23 4.66
N CYS A 338 20.83 37.13 4.19
CA CYS A 338 21.20 38.32 4.95
C CYS A 338 20.08 39.38 4.87
N ASP A 339 18.90 39.07 5.39
CA ASP A 339 17.70 39.93 5.36
C ASP A 339 17.22 40.34 6.76
N ASN A 340 18.04 40.12 7.79
CA ASN A 340 17.71 40.31 9.20
C ASN A 340 16.46 39.54 9.66
N ALA A 341 16.18 38.40 9.03
CA ALA A 341 15.07 37.53 9.41
C ALA A 341 15.57 36.11 9.59
N ASP A 342 15.20 35.49 10.71
CA ASP A 342 15.38 34.06 10.95
C ASP A 342 14.58 33.25 9.91
N ASN A 343 15.20 32.91 8.79
CA ASN A 343 14.53 32.36 7.62
C ASN A 343 14.21 30.88 7.79
N ASN A 344 15.07 30.16 8.51
CA ASN A 344 14.98 28.74 8.79
C ASN A 344 14.37 28.43 10.17
N CYS A 345 14.06 29.48 10.94
CA CYS A 345 13.28 29.45 12.18
C CYS A 345 13.93 28.67 13.30
N ASN A 346 15.25 28.69 13.37
CA ASN A 346 16.01 28.07 14.44
C ASN A 346 16.30 29.02 15.62
N GLY A 347 15.72 30.22 15.61
CA GLY A 347 15.92 31.22 16.64
C GLY A 347 17.24 31.96 16.55
N CYS A 348 17.98 31.78 15.45
CA CYS A 348 19.13 32.58 15.10
C CYS A 348 18.76 33.45 13.90
N THR A 349 19.16 34.72 13.95
CA THR A 349 18.94 35.66 12.84
C THR A 349 20.22 35.73 12.03
N ASP A 350 20.13 35.43 10.73
CA ASP A 350 21.24 35.51 9.78
C ASP A 350 22.50 34.80 10.30
N GLU A 351 22.37 33.62 10.92
CA GLU A 351 23.54 32.87 11.38
C GLU A 351 24.44 32.48 10.20
N GLY A 352 25.75 32.58 10.43
CA GLY A 352 26.73 32.49 9.34
C GLY A 352 27.04 33.82 8.65
N TYR A 353 26.28 34.90 8.90
CA TYR A 353 26.61 36.26 8.46
C TYR A 353 27.34 37.06 9.56
N ARG A 354 28.14 38.07 9.16
CA ARG A 354 28.97 38.86 10.08
C ARG A 354 28.17 39.98 10.73
N HIS A 355 27.82 39.79 12.00
CA HIS A 355 27.19 40.79 12.87
C HIS A 355 28.23 41.75 13.49
N TYR A 356 28.11 43.07 13.28
CA TYR A 356 29.09 44.05 13.79
C TYR A 356 28.83 44.45 15.25
N CYS A 357 29.76 44.13 16.16
CA CYS A 357 29.84 44.71 17.51
C CYS A 357 31.32 44.80 17.97
N ASN A 358 31.72 46.01 18.38
CA ASN A 358 33.09 46.46 18.67
C ASN A 358 33.79 45.67 19.80
N GLN A 359 34.86 44.93 19.49
CA GLN A 359 35.70 44.26 20.49
C GLN A 359 36.72 45.25 21.10
N GLY A 360 36.75 45.36 22.44
CA GLY A 360 37.99 45.65 23.18
C GLY A 360 38.25 47.05 23.76
N GLN A 361 37.30 48.01 23.77
CA GLN A 361 37.54 49.33 24.35
C GLN A 361 36.99 49.53 25.78
N THR A 362 37.77 50.18 26.64
CA THR A 362 37.34 50.68 27.96
C THR A 362 36.53 51.98 27.82
N CYS A 363 35.21 51.89 27.97
CA CYS A 363 34.26 53.02 27.95
C CYS A 363 34.31 53.89 29.21
N CYS A 364 33.72 55.09 29.12
CA CYS A 364 33.42 55.91 30.30
C CYS A 364 32.32 55.26 31.17
N VAL A 365 32.47 55.33 32.49
CA VAL A 365 31.52 54.78 33.46
C VAL A 365 30.51 55.84 33.86
N TRP A 366 29.22 55.50 33.89
CA TRP A 366 28.15 56.42 34.25
C TRP A 366 27.01 55.68 34.96
N SER A 367 26.27 56.36 35.83
CA SER A 367 25.15 55.80 36.60
C SER A 367 23.91 56.69 36.61
N THR A 368 24.02 57.94 36.15
CA THR A 368 22.90 58.90 36.06
C THR A 368 22.84 59.58 34.69
N PRO A 369 21.66 60.10 34.27
CA PRO A 369 21.53 60.84 33.01
C PRO A 369 22.44 62.06 32.89
N ALA A 370 22.77 62.71 34.01
CA ALA A 370 23.70 63.84 34.03
C ALA A 370 25.16 63.41 33.78
N GLU A 371 25.57 62.26 34.32
CA GLU A 371 26.89 61.66 34.05
C GLU A 371 27.00 61.19 32.59
N ARG A 372 25.93 60.63 32.02
CA ARG A 372 25.84 60.29 30.59
C ARG A 372 25.97 61.51 29.70
N ALA A 373 25.25 62.59 30.02
CA ALA A 373 25.37 63.86 29.29
C ALA A 373 26.82 64.39 29.36
N THR A 374 27.46 64.25 30.51
CA THR A 374 28.88 64.61 30.68
C THR A 374 29.81 63.78 29.81
N CYS A 375 29.61 62.46 29.68
CA CYS A 375 30.39 61.61 28.75
C CYS A 375 30.19 62.02 27.28
N ILE A 376 28.94 62.24 26.87
CA ILE A 376 28.61 62.66 25.50
C ILE A 376 29.20 64.04 25.19
N SER A 377 29.13 64.99 26.13
CA SER A 377 29.74 66.31 25.97
C SER A 377 31.26 66.25 25.92
N ALA A 378 31.89 65.37 26.71
CA ALA A 378 33.32 65.13 26.66
C ALA A 378 33.77 64.48 25.34
N TYR A 379 33.00 63.52 24.82
CA TYR A 379 33.21 62.94 23.49
C TYR A 379 33.05 63.99 22.39
N GLN A 380 31.97 64.78 22.39
CA GLN A 380 31.76 65.82 21.38
C GLN A 380 32.87 66.89 21.41
N ALA A 381 33.37 67.25 22.59
CA ALA A 381 34.49 68.18 22.74
C ALA A 381 35.84 67.58 22.30
N SER A 382 35.94 66.26 22.17
CA SER A 382 37.15 65.57 21.70
C SER A 382 37.25 65.51 20.17
N ILE A 383 36.17 65.84 19.45
CA ILE A 383 36.14 65.91 17.99
C ILE A 383 36.91 67.16 17.55
N SER A 384 37.89 66.98 16.68
CA SER A 384 38.68 68.07 16.12
C SER A 384 39.10 67.74 14.68
N ALA A 385 39.57 68.73 13.93
CA ALA A 385 40.07 68.50 12.56
C ALA A 385 41.21 67.47 12.49
N GLY A 386 41.97 67.26 13.58
CA GLY A 386 43.03 66.25 13.69
C GLY A 386 42.59 64.92 14.30
N ASN A 387 41.35 64.82 14.79
CA ASN A 387 40.71 63.56 15.20
C ASN A 387 39.20 63.67 14.91
N PRO A 388 38.80 63.53 13.63
CA PRO A 388 37.42 63.74 13.20
C PRO A 388 36.45 62.68 13.75
N SER A 389 36.98 61.56 14.25
CA SER A 389 36.20 60.50 14.91
C SER A 389 36.02 60.71 16.41
N GLY A 390 36.67 61.73 17.00
CA GLY A 390 36.70 61.95 18.45
C GLY A 390 37.43 60.84 19.22
N ASN A 391 37.52 60.99 20.54
CA ASN A 391 38.06 59.96 21.42
C ASN A 391 36.94 59.00 21.86
N LEU A 392 36.90 57.85 21.18
CA LEU A 392 35.83 56.85 21.31
C LEU A 392 35.75 56.20 22.70
N THR A 393 36.80 56.25 23.52
CA THR A 393 36.77 55.74 24.91
C THR A 393 35.90 56.61 25.84
N MET A 394 35.50 57.80 25.39
CA MET A 394 34.64 58.72 26.15
C MET A 394 33.15 58.47 25.90
N LEU A 395 32.80 57.49 25.07
CA LEU A 395 31.42 57.08 24.83
C LEU A 395 30.88 56.22 25.99
N PRO A 396 29.61 56.42 26.40
CA PRO A 396 28.97 55.62 27.45
C PRO A 396 28.61 54.21 26.96
N CYS A 397 29.02 53.17 27.69
CA CYS A 397 28.61 51.78 27.44
C CYS A 397 27.20 51.48 28.03
N THR A 398 26.45 50.52 27.48
CA THR A 398 25.08 50.12 27.90
C THR A 398 25.06 48.95 28.90
N THR A 399 24.01 48.88 29.73
CA THR A 399 23.70 47.75 30.63
C THR A 399 22.54 46.91 30.10
N ALA A 400 22.42 45.66 30.54
CA ALA A 400 21.41 44.70 30.07
C ALA A 400 19.94 45.15 30.23
N ALA A 401 19.63 46.10 31.12
CA ALA A 401 18.28 46.66 31.26
C ALA A 401 17.92 47.72 30.20
N GLN A 402 18.92 48.21 29.44
CA GLN A 402 18.76 49.27 28.45
C GLN A 402 18.50 48.74 27.03
N ALA A 403 18.38 47.42 26.87
CA ALA A 403 18.14 46.70 25.61
C ALA A 403 16.68 46.77 25.08
N ASN A 404 15.82 47.61 25.65
CA ASN A 404 14.37 47.59 25.38
C ASN A 404 13.89 48.65 24.36
N ASP A 405 14.79 49.40 23.71
CA ASP A 405 14.46 50.30 22.60
C ASP A 405 15.57 50.29 21.51
N PRO A 406 15.47 49.38 20.53
CA PRO A 406 16.57 49.04 19.61
C PRO A 406 16.89 50.08 18.53
N ALA A 407 16.01 51.06 18.29
CA ALA A 407 16.19 52.04 17.20
C ALA A 407 17.35 53.03 17.43
N ALA A 408 17.99 52.99 18.59
CA ALA A 408 18.98 53.99 18.96
C ALA A 408 20.44 53.52 18.91
N TRP A 409 20.84 52.24 19.08
CA TRP A 409 22.28 51.87 19.13
C TRP A 409 22.65 50.38 18.89
N LEU A 410 23.53 50.12 17.89
CA LEU A 410 24.90 49.53 17.98
C LEU A 410 25.63 49.71 16.60
N CYS A 411 26.86 50.26 16.61
CA CYS A 411 27.58 50.93 15.48
C CYS A 411 28.56 49.99 14.71
N TYR A 412 28.88 50.05 13.40
CA TYR A 412 28.74 51.03 12.29
C TYR A 412 28.31 50.31 11.00
N ASN A 413 27.57 51.05 10.17
CA ASN A 413 26.76 50.68 9.00
C ASN A 413 27.55 51.00 7.71
N PRO A 414 27.66 50.10 6.70
CA PRO A 414 28.46 50.30 5.48
C PRO A 414 27.96 51.44 4.56
N GLN A 415 26.87 52.11 4.91
CA GLN A 415 26.14 53.11 4.12
C GLN A 415 25.56 52.53 2.83
N GLU A 416 24.59 53.24 2.26
CA GLU A 416 23.97 52.88 1.00
C GLU A 416 24.84 53.34 -0.19
N THR A 417 24.78 52.58 -1.29
CA THR A 417 25.40 52.93 -2.58
C THR A 417 24.25 53.19 -3.56
N CYS A 418 24.33 54.17 -4.46
CA CYS A 418 23.21 54.52 -5.38
C CYS A 418 23.11 53.47 -6.51
N ASP A 419 22.68 52.25 -6.18
CA ASP A 419 22.70 51.06 -7.04
C ASP A 419 21.34 50.34 -7.13
N GLY A 420 20.32 50.79 -6.38
CA GLY A 420 18.97 50.25 -6.38
C GLY A 420 18.74 49.10 -5.40
N ASN A 421 19.70 48.78 -4.52
CA ASN A 421 19.60 47.76 -3.48
C ASN A 421 19.69 48.39 -2.06
N ASP A 422 19.36 47.60 -1.04
CA ASP A 422 19.47 47.98 0.38
C ASP A 422 20.71 47.29 0.97
N ASN A 423 21.83 48.01 0.97
CA ASN A 423 23.17 47.46 1.25
C ASN A 423 23.53 47.49 2.74
N ASN A 424 22.66 48.07 3.59
CA ASN A 424 22.85 48.07 5.04
C ASN A 424 21.61 47.67 5.86
N CYS A 425 20.59 47.13 5.19
CA CYS A 425 19.36 46.62 5.77
C CYS A 425 18.59 47.68 6.59
N GLN A 426 18.48 48.92 6.05
CA GLN A 426 17.60 49.98 6.57
C GLN A 426 16.54 50.41 5.55
N ASN A 427 15.47 51.03 6.05
CA ASN A 427 14.15 51.04 5.40
C ASN A 427 13.97 52.01 4.20
N GLY A 428 14.20 51.52 2.98
CA GLY A 428 14.05 52.20 1.68
C GLY A 428 15.07 51.68 0.65
N VAL A 429 15.24 52.37 -0.48
CA VAL A 429 16.28 52.02 -1.49
C VAL A 429 17.19 53.23 -1.74
N ASP A 430 18.49 53.05 -1.52
CA ASP A 430 19.58 54.05 -1.53
C ASP A 430 19.38 55.30 -0.64
N GLU A 431 18.89 55.15 0.59
CA GLU A 431 18.63 56.30 1.45
C GLU A 431 19.90 56.89 2.04
N LYS A 432 19.87 58.22 2.21
CA LYS A 432 21.04 59.03 2.59
C LYS A 432 22.14 59.06 1.51
N THR A 433 21.86 58.60 0.27
CA THR A 433 22.63 58.94 -0.94
C THR A 433 22.12 60.26 -1.56
N ILE A 434 23.00 61.03 -2.21
CA ILE A 434 22.63 62.30 -2.86
C ILE A 434 21.90 62.00 -4.17
N LYS A 435 20.65 62.46 -4.28
CA LYS A 435 19.83 62.39 -5.51
C LYS A 435 19.38 63.81 -5.89
N CYS A 436 19.58 64.23 -7.14
CA CYS A 436 19.20 65.56 -7.66
C CYS A 436 18.29 65.44 -8.91
N GLY A 437 17.75 66.55 -9.43
CA GLY A 437 16.85 66.56 -10.59
C GLY A 437 15.36 66.27 -10.30
N ASN A 438 14.51 66.28 -11.34
CA ASN A 438 13.08 65.97 -11.25
C ASN A 438 12.56 65.20 -12.50
N PRO A 439 12.23 63.89 -12.38
CA PRO A 439 12.28 63.07 -11.16
C PRO A 439 13.72 62.84 -10.67
N ALA A 440 13.89 62.65 -9.37
CA ALA A 440 15.21 62.56 -8.72
C ALA A 440 16.01 61.33 -9.21
N HIS A 441 17.29 61.54 -9.55
CA HIS A 441 18.24 60.53 -10.04
C HIS A 441 19.61 60.60 -9.33
N CYS A 442 20.43 59.56 -9.51
CA CYS A 442 21.82 59.51 -9.03
C CYS A 442 22.76 60.40 -9.90
N PRO A 443 23.90 60.89 -9.38
CA PRO A 443 24.86 61.75 -10.08
C PRO A 443 25.38 61.22 -11.43
N THR A 444 25.44 62.08 -12.45
CA THR A 444 25.97 61.79 -13.79
C THR A 444 26.73 62.99 -14.36
N THR A 445 27.66 62.81 -15.29
CA THR A 445 28.50 63.90 -15.81
C THR A 445 27.72 65.06 -16.46
N GLU A 446 28.08 66.29 -16.09
CA GLU A 446 27.52 67.56 -16.57
C GLU A 446 27.46 67.72 -18.10
N VAL A 447 26.30 68.17 -18.57
CA VAL A 447 26.08 68.59 -19.96
C VAL A 447 25.35 69.92 -19.98
N CYS A 448 25.64 70.80 -20.94
CA CYS A 448 25.07 72.14 -20.98
C CYS A 448 23.55 72.14 -21.28
N ASN A 449 22.73 71.88 -20.26
CA ASN A 449 21.28 71.70 -20.35
C ASN A 449 20.51 72.54 -19.30
N GLY A 450 21.23 73.26 -18.42
CA GLY A 450 20.62 74.10 -17.38
C GLY A 450 20.05 73.33 -16.19
N THR A 451 20.44 72.06 -16.01
CA THR A 451 20.18 71.25 -14.81
C THR A 451 21.48 70.75 -14.21
N ASP A 452 21.49 70.56 -12.89
CA ASP A 452 22.59 69.99 -12.11
C ASP A 452 22.52 68.46 -12.24
N ASP A 453 23.35 67.88 -13.10
CA ASP A 453 23.33 66.47 -13.48
C ASP A 453 24.25 65.63 -12.58
N ASP A 454 25.33 66.20 -12.04
CA ASP A 454 26.29 65.53 -11.14
C ASP A 454 26.05 65.77 -9.64
N CYS A 455 25.00 66.53 -9.32
CA CYS A 455 24.50 66.79 -7.98
C CYS A 455 25.51 67.49 -7.05
N ASP A 456 26.44 68.28 -7.59
CA ASP A 456 27.41 69.07 -6.82
C ASP A 456 26.86 70.46 -6.39
N GLY A 457 25.69 70.84 -6.91
CA GLY A 457 24.96 72.06 -6.56
C GLY A 457 25.32 73.29 -7.40
N MET A 458 26.20 73.13 -8.38
CA MET A 458 26.42 74.11 -9.46
C MET A 458 25.64 73.69 -10.72
N ILE A 459 25.47 74.62 -11.66
CA ILE A 459 24.75 74.36 -12.91
C ILE A 459 25.71 74.73 -14.04
N ASP A 460 26.02 73.78 -14.92
CA ASP A 460 26.83 73.94 -16.14
C ASP A 460 28.26 74.51 -15.91
N GLU A 461 28.96 74.09 -14.85
CA GLU A 461 30.33 74.48 -14.50
C GLU A 461 31.41 73.74 -15.33
N ASN A 462 32.70 73.88 -15.00
CA ASN A 462 33.82 73.39 -15.82
C ASN A 462 33.91 74.00 -17.23
N SER A 463 33.55 75.28 -17.35
CA SER A 463 33.80 76.10 -18.55
C SER A 463 33.17 75.53 -19.84
N VAL A 464 31.98 74.95 -19.74
CA VAL A 464 31.16 74.64 -20.92
C VAL A 464 30.76 75.94 -21.70
N CYS A 465 31.06 77.15 -21.16
CA CYS A 465 30.94 78.49 -21.77
C CYS A 465 32.11 79.45 -21.32
N GLY A 466 32.87 80.21 -22.16
CA GLY A 466 34.08 80.98 -21.68
C GLY A 466 34.54 82.35 -22.32
N SER A 467 35.47 83.12 -21.65
CA SER A 467 36.64 84.01 -22.13
C SER A 467 37.33 84.98 -21.07
N CYS A 468 38.64 85.41 -21.20
CA CYS A 468 39.70 85.76 -20.16
C CYS A 468 40.30 87.25 -20.02
N VAL A 469 41.05 87.59 -18.92
CA VAL A 469 41.69 88.89 -18.46
C VAL A 469 43.13 88.70 -17.82
N PRO A 470 44.16 89.60 -17.97
CA PRO A 470 45.60 89.37 -17.60
C PRO A 470 46.05 89.48 -16.10
N SER A 471 47.08 88.72 -15.65
CA SER A 471 47.70 88.63 -14.28
C SER A 471 49.15 88.05 -14.26
N PRO A 472 49.93 88.04 -13.14
CA PRO A 472 51.34 87.55 -13.11
C PRO A 472 51.56 86.04 -13.36
N GLU A 473 52.69 85.68 -13.98
CA GLU A 473 53.08 84.31 -14.35
C GLU A 473 53.28 83.33 -13.16
N ILE A 474 52.71 82.14 -13.29
CA ILE A 474 52.86 80.96 -12.41
C ILE A 474 53.01 79.71 -13.31
N CYS A 475 53.58 78.60 -12.82
CA CYS A 475 53.80 77.36 -13.62
C CYS A 475 52.48 76.60 -13.93
N ASP A 476 51.51 77.22 -14.58
CA ASP A 476 50.21 76.64 -14.93
C ASP A 476 50.04 76.37 -16.43
N GLY A 477 51.06 76.65 -17.25
CA GLY A 477 51.03 76.41 -18.68
C GLY A 477 50.27 77.48 -19.47
N CYS A 478 49.84 78.55 -18.80
CA CYS A 478 49.08 79.63 -19.38
C CYS A 478 49.91 80.89 -19.47
N ASP A 479 49.66 81.66 -20.52
CA ASP A 479 50.14 83.03 -20.66
C ASP A 479 49.20 83.94 -19.85
N ASN A 480 49.47 83.97 -18.54
CA ASN A 480 48.64 84.66 -17.57
C ASN A 480 48.79 86.16 -17.72
N ASP A 481 49.96 86.65 -18.09
CA ASP A 481 50.21 88.08 -18.28
C ASP A 481 49.85 88.59 -19.70
N CYS A 482 49.39 87.67 -20.55
CA CYS A 482 48.88 87.92 -21.90
C CYS A 482 49.92 88.49 -22.86
N ASP A 483 51.20 88.21 -22.64
CA ASP A 483 52.32 88.68 -23.45
C ASP A 483 52.66 87.75 -24.64
N GLY A 484 52.01 86.59 -24.70
CA GLY A 484 52.15 85.58 -25.74
C GLY A 484 53.15 84.47 -25.43
N MET A 485 53.71 84.41 -24.22
CA MET A 485 54.60 83.33 -23.78
C MET A 485 54.15 82.75 -22.44
N ALA A 486 53.90 81.44 -22.42
CA ALA A 486 53.52 80.75 -21.18
C ALA A 486 54.76 80.39 -20.33
N ASP A 487 54.63 80.58 -19.01
CA ASP A 487 55.51 80.11 -17.94
C ASP A 487 56.94 80.74 -17.91
N ASP A 488 57.17 81.92 -18.47
CA ASP A 488 58.51 82.51 -18.52
C ASP A 488 58.94 83.17 -17.19
N GLY A 489 59.59 82.38 -16.33
CA GLY A 489 60.24 82.87 -15.10
C GLY A 489 59.70 82.31 -13.78
N ALA A 490 58.87 81.27 -13.83
CA ALA A 490 58.32 80.62 -12.64
C ALA A 490 59.31 79.63 -11.95
N ALA A 491 59.26 79.53 -10.61
CA ALA A 491 60.19 78.77 -9.77
C ALA A 491 59.77 77.31 -9.51
N SER A 492 60.73 76.39 -9.26
CA SER A 492 60.47 74.98 -8.94
C SER A 492 59.88 74.79 -7.53
N VAL A 493 58.98 73.82 -7.35
CA VAL A 493 58.21 73.56 -6.12
C VAL A 493 58.54 72.18 -5.54
N PRO A 494 58.79 72.03 -4.22
CA PRO A 494 58.94 70.71 -3.58
C PRO A 494 57.69 69.83 -3.68
N CYS A 495 57.87 68.51 -3.80
CA CYS A 495 56.77 67.55 -3.90
C CYS A 495 57.12 66.17 -3.30
N GLY A 496 56.11 65.34 -3.04
CA GLY A 496 56.27 63.98 -2.51
C GLY A 496 56.43 63.90 -0.97
N LEU A 497 56.52 62.67 -0.45
CA LEU A 497 56.67 62.40 0.99
C LEU A 497 58.15 62.43 1.41
N SER A 498 58.41 62.89 2.65
CA SER A 498 59.79 63.05 3.15
C SER A 498 60.52 61.74 3.52
N SER A 499 59.79 60.62 3.58
CA SER A 499 60.29 59.27 3.88
C SER A 499 59.29 58.23 3.34
N PRO A 500 59.73 57.08 2.80
CA PRO A 500 61.12 56.69 2.51
C PRO A 500 61.77 57.55 1.40
N ALA A 501 63.09 57.45 1.24
CA ALA A 501 63.86 58.34 0.35
C ALA A 501 63.45 58.28 -1.15
N SER A 502 62.79 57.20 -1.56
CA SER A 502 62.16 57.04 -2.88
C SER A 502 61.00 58.02 -3.13
N CYS A 503 60.36 58.51 -2.07
CA CYS A 503 59.14 59.31 -2.16
C CYS A 503 59.36 60.83 -2.24
N ALA A 504 60.58 61.32 -1.97
CA ALA A 504 60.89 62.74 -1.99
C ALA A 504 61.26 63.23 -3.42
N GLY A 505 60.67 64.35 -3.87
CA GLY A 505 60.92 64.88 -5.22
C GLY A 505 60.82 66.41 -5.36
N LEU A 506 61.02 66.90 -6.60
CA LEU A 506 60.83 68.31 -6.99
C LEU A 506 59.98 68.37 -8.28
N MET A 507 59.04 69.31 -8.34
CA MET A 507 58.31 69.69 -9.55
C MET A 507 59.01 70.89 -10.20
N ILE A 508 59.46 70.71 -11.44
CA ILE A 508 60.23 71.71 -12.20
C ILE A 508 59.33 72.26 -13.31
N CYS A 509 59.32 73.58 -13.53
CA CYS A 509 58.57 74.17 -14.63
C CYS A 509 59.03 73.62 -15.98
N LYS A 510 58.08 73.30 -16.88
CA LYS A 510 58.42 72.99 -18.28
C LYS A 510 59.06 74.23 -18.93
N THR A 511 59.83 74.01 -19.98
CA THR A 511 60.51 75.11 -20.69
C THR A 511 59.48 76.07 -21.28
N PRO A 512 59.66 77.41 -21.20
CA PRO A 512 58.70 78.39 -21.70
C PRO A 512 58.35 78.20 -23.18
N GLN A 513 57.09 78.42 -23.55
CA GLN A 513 56.53 78.10 -24.86
C GLN A 513 55.57 79.20 -25.35
N ALA A 514 55.61 79.52 -26.65
CA ALA A 514 54.80 80.59 -27.23
C ALA A 514 53.33 80.18 -27.45
N VAL A 515 52.39 81.04 -27.06
CA VAL A 515 50.92 80.86 -27.15
C VAL A 515 50.21 82.14 -27.61
N GLN A 516 48.89 82.08 -27.81
CA GLN A 516 48.09 83.29 -28.04
C GLN A 516 47.88 84.03 -26.70
N PRO A 517 47.75 85.37 -26.68
CA PRO A 517 47.49 86.16 -25.47
C PRO A 517 46.35 85.60 -24.59
N GLY A 518 46.66 85.21 -23.36
CA GLY A 518 45.70 84.58 -22.43
C GLY A 518 45.41 83.11 -22.71
N GLY A 519 46.14 82.52 -23.66
CA GLY A 519 46.05 81.13 -24.08
C GLY A 519 47.01 80.25 -23.30
N CYS A 520 46.72 78.96 -23.25
CA CYS A 520 47.55 77.99 -22.56
C CYS A 520 48.15 77.00 -23.55
N VAL A 521 49.34 76.50 -23.24
CA VAL A 521 49.92 75.36 -23.95
C VAL A 521 49.22 74.11 -23.42
N PRO A 522 48.55 73.31 -24.28
CA PRO A 522 48.04 72.02 -23.88
C PRO A 522 49.17 71.14 -23.33
N GLY A 523 49.15 70.87 -22.03
CA GLY A 523 50.21 70.14 -21.34
C GLY A 523 51.43 70.97 -20.92
N GLY A 524 51.30 72.30 -20.77
CA GLY A 524 52.28 73.19 -20.11
C GLY A 524 52.36 73.00 -18.59
N GLY A 525 53.00 73.93 -17.87
CA GLY A 525 53.08 73.91 -16.40
C GLY A 525 54.17 73.02 -15.80
N LEU A 526 54.00 72.62 -14.54
CA LEU A 526 54.98 71.79 -13.83
C LEU A 526 55.18 70.41 -14.50
N LEU A 527 56.43 69.98 -14.63
CA LEU A 527 56.76 68.57 -14.84
C LEU A 527 56.28 67.77 -13.61
N PRO A 528 55.86 66.50 -13.81
CA PRO A 528 55.51 65.62 -12.70
C PRO A 528 56.60 65.58 -11.65
N CYS A 529 56.20 65.36 -10.40
CA CYS A 529 57.13 65.20 -9.30
C CYS A 529 58.21 64.18 -9.67
N ASN A 530 59.48 64.59 -9.63
CA ASN A 530 60.57 63.67 -9.92
C ASN A 530 60.93 62.83 -8.68
N ASN A 531 59.94 62.14 -8.11
CA ASN A 531 60.12 61.08 -7.13
C ASN A 531 60.16 59.72 -7.85
N ASN A 532 60.56 58.66 -7.14
CA ASN A 532 60.70 57.31 -7.72
C ASN A 532 59.93 56.27 -6.88
N PRO A 533 58.58 56.29 -6.92
CA PRO A 533 57.74 55.29 -6.24
C PRO A 533 58.10 53.87 -6.66
N GLN A 534 58.11 52.95 -5.70
CA GLN A 534 58.30 51.51 -5.92
C GLN A 534 56.95 50.79 -5.76
N VAL A 535 56.86 49.51 -6.13
CA VAL A 535 55.62 48.73 -5.90
C VAL A 535 55.53 48.31 -4.43
N GLU A 536 54.33 48.37 -3.86
CA GLU A 536 54.03 47.93 -2.49
C GLU A 536 54.46 46.49 -2.20
N LEU A 537 55.03 46.30 -1.00
CA LEU A 537 55.46 45.02 -0.44
C LEU A 537 54.91 44.96 0.99
N CYS A 538 54.53 43.77 1.45
CA CYS A 538 53.96 43.56 2.79
C CYS A 538 55.03 43.65 3.89
N ASP A 539 55.68 44.80 4.03
CA ASP A 539 56.82 45.01 4.92
C ASP A 539 56.60 46.16 5.91
N GLY A 540 55.43 46.81 5.88
CA GLY A 540 55.08 47.89 6.80
C GLY A 540 55.71 49.22 6.41
N ILE A 541 56.10 49.40 5.14
CA ILE A 541 56.65 50.63 4.58
C ILE A 541 55.80 51.04 3.36
N ASP A 542 55.46 52.32 3.26
CA ASP A 542 54.81 52.94 2.10
C ASP A 542 55.86 53.11 0.98
N ASN A 543 55.92 52.13 0.09
CA ASN A 543 56.90 51.97 -0.97
C ASN A 543 56.48 52.69 -2.27
N ASP A 544 55.18 52.84 -2.52
CA ASP A 544 54.58 53.50 -3.69
C ASP A 544 54.16 54.96 -3.44
N CYS A 545 54.42 55.44 -2.22
CA CYS A 545 54.41 56.86 -1.85
C CYS A 545 53.03 57.51 -1.92
N ASP A 546 51.96 56.73 -1.79
CA ASP A 546 50.57 57.21 -1.83
C ASP A 546 50.06 57.69 -0.45
N GLY A 547 50.85 57.48 0.60
CA GLY A 547 50.55 57.88 1.97
C GLY A 547 49.85 56.80 2.80
N ILE A 548 49.63 55.61 2.25
CA ILE A 548 49.02 54.45 2.90
C ILE A 548 50.06 53.32 2.92
N THR A 549 50.22 52.68 4.07
CA THR A 549 51.22 51.61 4.23
C THR A 549 50.61 50.26 3.87
N ASP A 550 51.27 49.46 3.02
CA ASP A 550 50.84 48.13 2.55
C ASP A 550 49.50 48.12 1.78
N ASP A 551 49.28 49.15 0.95
CA ASP A 551 48.11 49.36 0.10
C ASP A 551 48.16 48.54 -1.22
N ASN A 552 47.02 48.32 -1.88
CA ASN A 552 46.92 47.64 -3.19
C ASN A 552 47.61 46.26 -3.32
N ILE A 553 47.92 45.60 -2.20
CA ILE A 553 48.47 44.23 -2.20
C ILE A 553 47.33 43.22 -2.34
N ALA A 554 47.32 42.49 -3.45
CA ALA A 554 46.34 41.44 -3.72
C ALA A 554 46.33 40.36 -2.62
N SER A 555 45.13 40.01 -2.16
CA SER A 555 44.93 38.94 -1.18
C SER A 555 45.40 37.59 -1.73
N VAL A 556 46.02 36.78 -0.88
CA VAL A 556 46.55 35.46 -1.24
C VAL A 556 45.54 34.36 -0.91
N PRO A 557 45.39 33.33 -1.75
CA PRO A 557 44.52 32.20 -1.43
C PRO A 557 44.99 31.48 -0.15
N CYS A 558 44.05 31.14 0.71
CA CYS A 558 44.33 30.55 2.03
C CYS A 558 43.40 29.38 2.34
N VAL A 559 43.78 28.61 3.37
CA VAL A 559 42.94 27.60 4.03
C VAL A 559 43.09 27.81 5.54
N PRO A 560 41.99 27.87 6.34
CA PRO A 560 42.09 28.13 7.77
C PRO A 560 42.94 27.08 8.52
N PRO A 561 43.74 27.50 9.53
CA PRO A 561 44.46 26.57 10.40
C PRO A 561 43.47 25.66 11.15
N GLY A 562 43.60 24.34 10.96
CA GLY A 562 42.68 23.34 11.54
C GLY A 562 41.70 22.73 10.53
N ALA A 563 41.66 23.21 9.29
CA ALA A 563 40.92 22.56 8.22
C ALA A 563 41.44 21.12 7.99
N PRO A 564 40.55 20.16 7.65
CA PRO A 564 40.92 18.81 7.27
C PRO A 564 42.05 18.81 6.23
N GLN A 565 43.03 17.93 6.42
CA GLN A 565 44.10 17.75 5.44
C GLN A 565 43.55 17.01 4.20
N GLY A 566 43.87 17.48 2.99
CA GLY A 566 43.51 16.80 1.75
C GLY A 566 42.30 17.35 0.97
N ILE A 567 41.84 18.57 1.29
CA ILE A 567 40.71 19.22 0.61
C ILE A 567 41.06 19.52 -0.86
N VAL A 568 40.17 19.10 -1.76
CA VAL A 568 40.24 19.37 -3.20
C VAL A 568 39.31 20.55 -3.54
N PHE A 569 39.76 21.41 -4.45
CA PHE A 569 39.04 22.62 -4.87
C PHE A 569 38.90 22.62 -6.39
N GLY A 570 37.72 22.95 -6.93
CA GLY A 570 37.49 22.95 -8.38
C GLY A 570 36.01 23.09 -8.76
N ALA A 571 35.72 23.12 -10.06
CA ALA A 571 34.36 23.35 -10.59
C ALA A 571 33.33 22.26 -10.21
N SER A 572 33.80 21.07 -9.82
CA SER A 572 32.99 19.94 -9.41
C SER A 572 33.05 19.66 -7.90
N SER A 573 33.64 20.56 -7.11
CA SER A 573 33.66 20.47 -5.64
C SER A 573 32.95 21.69 -5.04
N GLN A 574 32.22 21.48 -3.95
CA GLN A 574 31.60 22.60 -3.25
C GLN A 574 32.63 23.45 -2.50
N CYS A 575 33.82 22.90 -2.22
CA CYS A 575 34.83 23.62 -1.46
C CYS A 575 35.48 24.73 -2.26
N GLN A 576 35.62 25.87 -1.58
CA GLN A 576 36.23 27.06 -2.13
C GLN A 576 37.32 27.56 -1.17
N LYS A 577 38.49 27.90 -1.73
CA LYS A 577 39.57 28.52 -0.95
C LYS A 577 39.13 29.91 -0.54
N GLY A 578 39.45 30.27 0.70
CA GLY A 578 39.29 31.66 1.13
C GLY A 578 40.43 32.53 0.59
N THR A 579 40.32 33.83 0.86
CA THR A 579 41.37 34.82 0.61
C THR A 579 41.87 35.41 1.93
N GLN A 580 43.19 35.61 2.03
CA GLN A 580 43.89 36.18 3.18
C GLN A 580 44.57 37.49 2.75
N ALA A 581 44.17 38.60 3.36
CA ALA A 581 44.76 39.90 3.11
C ALA A 581 46.14 40.04 3.77
N CYS A 582 46.94 40.98 3.28
CA CYS A 582 48.27 41.29 3.82
C CYS A 582 48.22 41.56 5.34
N GLY A 583 49.15 40.97 6.10
CA GLY A 583 49.21 41.12 7.56
C GLY A 583 48.10 40.40 8.37
N SER A 584 47.11 39.79 7.72
CA SER A 584 46.01 39.06 8.39
C SER A 584 46.36 37.59 8.58
N ASN A 585 45.96 36.99 9.71
CA ASN A 585 45.99 35.53 9.94
C ASN A 585 44.63 34.85 9.62
N LEU A 586 43.66 35.61 9.10
CA LEU A 586 42.29 35.15 8.90
C LEU A 586 42.02 34.84 7.43
N CYS A 587 41.46 33.67 7.18
CA CYS A 587 41.07 33.20 5.86
C CYS A 587 39.55 33.38 5.65
N GLN A 588 39.13 34.31 4.78
CA GLN A 588 37.72 34.66 4.56
C GLN A 588 37.16 34.05 3.27
N GLY A 589 35.89 33.64 3.27
CA GLY A 589 35.22 33.05 2.10
C GLY A 589 35.55 31.56 1.86
N PHE A 590 36.12 30.87 2.85
CA PHE A 590 36.37 29.44 2.76
C PHE A 590 35.06 28.66 2.91
N VAL A 591 34.73 27.81 1.92
CA VAL A 591 33.63 26.84 1.97
C VAL A 591 34.22 25.47 2.26
N GLY A 592 33.77 24.82 3.34
CA GLY A 592 34.28 23.55 3.83
C GLY A 592 33.45 22.33 3.41
N PRO A 593 33.91 21.12 3.77
CA PRO A 593 33.25 19.87 3.40
C PRO A 593 31.98 19.59 4.22
N THR A 594 30.92 19.09 3.57
CA THR A 594 29.69 18.56 4.19
C THR A 594 29.51 17.07 3.86
N PRO A 595 28.61 16.32 4.53
CA PRO A 595 28.31 14.94 4.14
C PRO A 595 27.83 14.82 2.69
N GLU A 596 28.15 13.68 2.07
CA GLU A 596 27.84 13.46 0.65
C GLU A 596 26.37 13.18 0.37
N ILE A 597 25.89 13.81 -0.70
CA ILE A 597 24.56 13.64 -1.26
C ILE A 597 24.68 13.40 -2.77
N CYS A 598 23.73 12.68 -3.36
CA CYS A 598 23.80 12.35 -4.79
C CYS A 598 23.29 13.52 -5.64
N ASP A 599 24.16 14.49 -5.90
CA ASP A 599 23.83 15.73 -6.62
C ASP A 599 24.83 16.08 -7.76
N GLY A 600 25.89 15.29 -7.93
CA GLY A 600 26.91 15.50 -8.95
C GLY A 600 28.01 16.47 -8.55
N ILE A 601 28.09 16.84 -7.26
CA ILE A 601 29.09 17.71 -6.67
C ILE A 601 29.84 16.93 -5.58
N ASP A 602 31.15 17.16 -5.45
CA ASP A 602 31.98 16.67 -4.34
C ASP A 602 31.71 17.55 -3.11
N ASN A 603 30.73 17.14 -2.29
CA ASN A 603 30.28 17.88 -1.11
C ASN A 603 31.27 17.77 0.05
N ASN A 604 31.95 16.64 0.22
CA ASN A 604 32.90 16.43 1.31
C ASN A 604 34.36 16.79 0.91
N CYS A 605 34.52 17.27 -0.32
CA CYS A 605 35.72 17.87 -0.87
C CYS A 605 36.96 16.97 -0.82
N ASN A 606 36.78 15.66 -0.93
CA ASN A 606 37.88 14.71 -0.91
C ASN A 606 38.44 14.41 -2.32
N GLY A 607 37.87 15.02 -3.36
CA GLY A 607 38.27 14.87 -4.75
C GLY A 607 37.56 13.76 -5.52
N VAL A 608 36.60 13.09 -4.89
CA VAL A 608 35.68 12.15 -5.51
C VAL A 608 34.29 12.78 -5.46
N VAL A 609 33.48 12.59 -6.50
CA VAL A 609 32.11 13.12 -6.57
C VAL A 609 31.15 12.00 -6.18
N ASP A 610 30.16 12.31 -5.36
CA ASP A 610 29.05 11.43 -4.95
C ASP A 610 29.46 10.08 -4.30
N GLU A 611 30.52 10.01 -3.50
CA GLU A 611 30.92 8.79 -2.79
C GLU A 611 30.33 8.67 -1.38
N GLY A 612 30.03 7.45 -0.94
CA GLY A 612 29.52 7.22 0.42
C GLY A 612 28.14 7.82 0.70
N VAL A 613 27.37 8.19 -0.33
CA VAL A 613 26.01 8.73 -0.23
C VAL A 613 25.11 7.79 0.58
N LEU A 614 24.37 8.37 1.53
CA LEU A 614 23.42 7.63 2.37
C LEU A 614 22.34 6.97 1.49
N GLY A 615 22.30 5.64 1.48
CA GLY A 615 21.35 4.86 0.66
C GLY A 615 21.94 4.31 -0.65
N ALA A 616 23.19 4.64 -1.00
CA ALA A 616 23.97 3.94 -2.02
C ALA A 616 24.52 2.60 -1.47
N GLY A 617 24.64 1.60 -2.35
CA GLY A 617 25.07 0.23 -2.02
C GLY A 617 23.98 -0.69 -1.49
N MET A 618 22.72 -0.21 -1.44
CA MET A 618 21.58 -1.03 -1.03
C MET A 618 21.07 -1.85 -2.20
N PRO A 619 20.60 -3.10 -1.98
CA PRO A 619 20.00 -3.89 -3.06
C PRO A 619 18.77 -3.17 -3.61
N CYS A 620 18.65 -3.13 -4.93
CA CYS A 620 17.52 -2.57 -5.66
C CYS A 620 17.13 -3.49 -6.81
N GLY A 621 15.88 -3.37 -7.27
CA GLY A 621 15.34 -4.27 -8.31
C GLY A 621 14.83 -5.60 -7.75
N VAL A 622 14.32 -6.44 -8.65
CA VAL A 622 13.65 -7.69 -8.31
C VAL A 622 14.64 -8.85 -8.34
N ASN A 623 14.62 -9.68 -7.29
CA ASN A 623 15.49 -10.85 -7.17
C ASN A 623 14.88 -12.10 -7.80
N GLN A 624 14.66 -12.08 -9.11
CA GLN A 624 14.06 -13.18 -9.86
C GLN A 624 14.62 -13.24 -11.29
N PRO A 625 15.22 -14.38 -11.73
CA PRO A 625 15.71 -14.53 -13.11
C PRO A 625 14.59 -14.29 -14.15
N PRO A 626 14.85 -13.58 -15.27
CA PRO A 626 16.13 -13.04 -15.75
C PRO A 626 16.57 -11.73 -15.07
N CYS A 627 15.70 -11.07 -14.30
CA CYS A 627 16.08 -9.91 -13.53
C CYS A 627 17.12 -10.29 -12.47
N GLN A 628 18.04 -9.37 -12.27
CA GLN A 628 19.02 -9.47 -11.22
C GLN A 628 18.92 -8.19 -10.40
N PRO A 629 18.89 -8.30 -9.07
CA PRO A 629 18.90 -7.12 -8.23
C PRO A 629 20.25 -6.42 -8.43
N GLY A 630 20.18 -5.12 -8.68
CA GLY A 630 21.34 -4.25 -8.70
C GLY A 630 21.66 -3.73 -7.31
N ILE A 631 22.61 -2.81 -7.26
CA ILE A 631 22.88 -1.97 -6.10
C ILE A 631 22.51 -0.54 -6.45
N THR A 632 21.91 0.17 -5.50
CA THR A 632 21.68 1.60 -5.65
C THR A 632 23.04 2.29 -5.78
N ALA A 633 23.22 3.07 -6.83
CA ALA A 633 24.43 3.84 -7.07
C ALA A 633 24.06 5.26 -7.47
N CYS A 634 24.86 6.22 -7.04
CA CYS A 634 24.73 7.56 -7.58
C CYS A 634 25.41 7.61 -8.96
N VAL A 635 24.67 8.00 -9.99
CA VAL A 635 25.19 8.16 -11.34
C VAL A 635 24.72 9.49 -11.88
N SER A 636 25.68 10.40 -12.10
CA SER A 636 25.41 11.76 -12.63
C SER A 636 24.43 12.56 -11.76
N GLY A 637 24.59 12.54 -10.43
CA GLY A 637 23.72 13.28 -9.50
C GLY A 637 22.30 12.72 -9.37
N ALA A 638 22.08 11.45 -9.72
CA ALA A 638 20.81 10.76 -9.50
C ALA A 638 21.03 9.34 -8.95
N MET A 639 20.25 8.98 -7.93
CA MET A 639 20.23 7.62 -7.40
C MET A 639 19.56 6.68 -8.41
N VAL A 640 20.34 5.78 -8.98
CA VAL A 640 19.90 4.78 -9.96
C VAL A 640 20.22 3.37 -9.47
N CYS A 641 19.53 2.38 -10.01
CA CYS A 641 19.87 0.98 -9.77
C CYS A 641 20.93 0.53 -10.79
N GLN A 642 22.15 0.25 -10.34
CA GLN A 642 23.27 -0.16 -11.20
C GLN A 642 23.60 -1.64 -11.02
N GLY A 643 23.99 -2.30 -12.11
CA GLY A 643 24.41 -3.71 -12.11
C GLY A 643 23.27 -4.72 -12.03
N GLY A 644 22.02 -4.26 -11.94
CA GLY A 644 20.83 -5.10 -12.06
C GLY A 644 20.33 -5.20 -13.50
N VAL A 645 19.64 -6.28 -13.83
CA VAL A 645 18.85 -6.40 -15.06
C VAL A 645 17.43 -5.94 -14.69
N PRO A 646 16.99 -4.74 -15.14
CA PRO A 646 15.67 -4.22 -14.78
C PRO A 646 14.56 -4.98 -15.52
N PRO A 647 13.33 -4.97 -14.99
CA PRO A 647 12.14 -5.39 -15.72
C PRO A 647 12.06 -4.72 -17.10
N ALA A 648 11.98 -5.50 -18.14
CA ALA A 648 11.70 -5.07 -19.51
C ALA A 648 10.24 -5.44 -19.86
N PRO A 649 9.60 -4.76 -20.83
CA PRO A 649 8.30 -5.19 -21.32
C PRO A 649 8.33 -6.66 -21.80
N GLU A 650 7.29 -7.43 -21.48
CA GLU A 650 7.17 -8.83 -21.92
C GLU A 650 7.24 -8.93 -23.44
N VAL A 651 7.98 -9.92 -23.92
CA VAL A 651 7.98 -10.34 -25.32
C VAL A 651 7.72 -11.84 -25.38
N CYS A 652 7.24 -12.34 -26.51
CA CYS A 652 6.99 -13.78 -26.68
C CYS A 652 8.29 -14.58 -26.89
N ASP A 653 9.04 -14.80 -25.82
CA ASP A 653 10.33 -15.49 -25.85
C ASP A 653 10.48 -16.62 -24.82
N GLY A 654 9.46 -16.86 -23.98
CA GLY A 654 9.50 -17.89 -22.94
C GLY A 654 10.26 -17.46 -21.68
N ILE A 655 10.52 -16.16 -21.54
CA ILE A 655 11.24 -15.55 -20.42
C ILE A 655 10.29 -14.52 -19.77
N ASP A 656 10.27 -14.48 -18.45
CA ASP A 656 9.58 -13.45 -17.66
C ASP A 656 10.39 -12.13 -17.74
N ASN A 657 10.26 -11.35 -18.83
CA ASN A 657 11.13 -10.20 -19.07
C ASN A 657 10.92 -9.08 -18.04
N ASN A 658 9.74 -8.98 -17.45
CA ASN A 658 9.33 -7.97 -16.47
C ASN A 658 9.42 -8.48 -15.02
N CYS A 659 9.73 -9.76 -14.84
CA CYS A 659 10.05 -10.41 -13.58
C CYS A 659 8.91 -10.33 -12.55
N ASN A 660 7.67 -10.52 -13.01
CA ASN A 660 6.48 -10.50 -12.15
C ASN A 660 6.01 -11.89 -11.70
N GLY A 661 6.70 -12.96 -12.12
CA GLY A 661 6.34 -14.34 -11.76
C GLY A 661 5.56 -15.08 -12.84
N ASN A 662 5.13 -14.40 -13.91
CA ASN A 662 4.47 -15.00 -15.05
C ASN A 662 5.39 -14.89 -16.27
N VAL A 663 5.24 -15.83 -17.19
CA VAL A 663 6.06 -15.89 -18.41
C VAL A 663 5.14 -15.57 -19.59
N ASP A 664 5.55 -14.62 -20.44
CA ASP A 664 4.86 -14.18 -21.66
C ASP A 664 3.39 -13.76 -21.45
N GLU A 665 3.09 -13.04 -20.36
CA GLU A 665 1.75 -12.50 -20.14
C GLU A 665 1.45 -11.25 -20.96
N VAL A 666 0.17 -11.08 -21.27
CA VAL A 666 -0.29 -9.93 -22.06
C VAL A 666 -0.36 -8.67 -21.21
N PRO A 667 0.02 -7.49 -21.75
CA PRO A 667 0.34 -7.21 -23.14
C PRO A 667 1.81 -7.48 -23.53
N LEU A 668 2.00 -8.25 -24.61
CA LEU A 668 3.30 -8.53 -25.21
C LEU A 668 3.74 -7.34 -26.09
N ALA A 669 4.92 -6.79 -25.81
CA ALA A 669 5.50 -5.66 -26.53
C ALA A 669 5.91 -5.99 -27.97
N ASP A 670 6.24 -7.25 -28.22
CA ASP A 670 6.42 -7.81 -29.58
C ASP A 670 5.12 -8.37 -30.16
N GLY A 671 3.97 -8.07 -29.54
CA GLY A 671 2.66 -8.48 -30.02
C GLY A 671 2.18 -7.66 -31.20
N PRO A 672 1.39 -8.25 -32.12
CA PRO A 672 0.79 -7.52 -33.23
C PRO A 672 -0.18 -6.46 -32.70
N ALA A 673 -0.23 -5.30 -33.38
CA ALA A 673 -1.13 -4.21 -33.02
C ALA A 673 -2.60 -4.70 -32.90
N PRO A 674 -3.44 -4.06 -32.05
CA PRO A 674 -4.85 -4.44 -31.90
C PRO A 674 -5.56 -4.57 -33.25
N GLY A 675 -6.09 -5.78 -33.54
CA GLY A 675 -6.72 -6.11 -34.83
C GLY A 675 -5.79 -6.66 -35.92
N GLN A 676 -4.53 -7.00 -35.61
CA GLN A 676 -3.58 -7.66 -36.53
C GLN A 676 -3.14 -9.06 -36.07
N ASN A 677 -3.88 -9.70 -35.17
CA ASN A 677 -3.56 -11.02 -34.63
C ASN A 677 -4.25 -12.17 -35.38
N GLY A 678 -5.00 -11.89 -36.45
CA GLY A 678 -5.61 -12.90 -37.32
C GLY A 678 -4.57 -13.66 -38.14
N CYS A 679 -4.66 -14.99 -38.18
CA CYS A 679 -3.73 -15.85 -38.90
C CYS A 679 -4.44 -17.00 -39.64
N TRP A 680 -3.76 -17.53 -40.66
CA TRP A 680 -4.23 -18.62 -41.53
C TRP A 680 -3.06 -19.54 -41.88
N THR A 681 -3.28 -20.68 -42.52
CA THR A 681 -2.18 -21.63 -42.86
C THR A 681 -2.14 -22.04 -44.35
N GLN A 682 -3.02 -21.49 -45.18
CA GLN A 682 -3.11 -21.82 -46.61
C GLN A 682 -2.28 -20.85 -47.49
N PRO A 683 -1.93 -21.19 -48.74
CA PRO A 683 -1.21 -20.30 -49.66
C PRO A 683 -2.12 -19.25 -50.34
N GLY A 684 -1.64 -18.01 -50.51
CA GLY A 684 -2.40 -16.82 -50.98
C GLY A 684 -1.57 -15.52 -50.97
N ASN A 685 -2.18 -14.33 -50.92
CA ASN A 685 -1.45 -13.07 -50.69
C ASN A 685 -0.97 -13.01 -49.22
N CYS A 686 0.28 -13.40 -48.98
CA CYS A 686 0.77 -13.68 -47.64
C CYS A 686 1.00 -12.42 -46.78
N CYS A 687 0.72 -12.57 -45.50
CA CYS A 687 0.98 -11.64 -44.42
C CYS A 687 2.25 -12.07 -43.70
N ALA A 688 2.96 -11.14 -43.08
CA ALA A 688 4.15 -11.47 -42.30
C ALA A 688 4.19 -10.68 -41.00
N PHE A 689 4.65 -11.34 -39.93
CA PHE A 689 4.91 -10.76 -38.62
C PHE A 689 6.05 -11.50 -37.94
N ASN A 690 7.06 -10.77 -37.48
CA ASN A 690 8.21 -11.30 -36.74
C ASN A 690 8.85 -12.58 -37.36
N GLY A 691 9.01 -12.61 -38.69
CA GLY A 691 9.59 -13.75 -39.42
C GLY A 691 8.63 -14.89 -39.74
N LEU A 692 7.41 -14.88 -39.19
CA LEU A 692 6.34 -15.79 -39.58
C LEU A 692 5.65 -15.27 -40.83
N THR A 693 5.34 -16.19 -41.74
CA THR A 693 4.58 -15.91 -42.96
C THR A 693 3.37 -16.84 -42.99
N TRP A 694 2.19 -16.25 -43.15
CA TRP A 694 0.95 -17.00 -43.38
C TRP A 694 0.19 -16.39 -44.54
N CYS A 695 -0.68 -17.16 -45.18
CA CYS A 695 -1.49 -16.60 -46.26
C CYS A 695 -2.97 -16.90 -46.03
N PRO A 696 -3.85 -15.90 -46.25
CA PRO A 696 -5.28 -16.10 -46.18
C PRO A 696 -5.76 -16.84 -47.44
N PRO A 697 -6.82 -17.66 -47.33
CA PRO A 697 -7.52 -18.22 -48.49
C PRO A 697 -8.16 -17.11 -49.34
N ALA A 698 -8.55 -17.45 -50.57
CA ALA A 698 -9.23 -16.52 -51.47
C ALA A 698 -10.55 -16.02 -50.83
N GLY A 699 -10.75 -14.70 -50.78
CA GLY A 699 -11.90 -14.07 -50.11
C GLY A 699 -11.62 -13.58 -48.68
N ALA A 700 -10.58 -14.07 -48.02
CA ALA A 700 -10.12 -13.58 -46.73
C ALA A 700 -9.01 -12.52 -46.85
N THR A 701 -8.71 -11.84 -45.75
CA THR A 701 -7.63 -10.84 -45.67
C THR A 701 -6.70 -11.12 -44.49
N CYS A 702 -5.57 -10.41 -44.42
CA CYS A 702 -4.65 -10.47 -43.27
C CYS A 702 -5.22 -9.96 -41.94
N LYS A 703 -6.44 -9.42 -41.94
CA LYS A 703 -7.04 -8.70 -40.80
C LYS A 703 -8.51 -9.07 -40.56
N GLY A 704 -8.98 -10.16 -41.17
CA GLY A 704 -10.37 -10.57 -41.07
C GLY A 704 -10.74 -11.67 -42.06
N THR A 705 -11.85 -12.36 -41.80
CA THR A 705 -12.45 -13.38 -42.68
C THR A 705 -12.86 -12.84 -44.05
N GLY A 706 -12.89 -11.52 -44.23
CA GLY A 706 -13.19 -10.89 -45.51
C GLY A 706 -14.63 -11.17 -45.94
N SER A 707 -14.81 -11.85 -47.08
CA SER A 707 -16.12 -12.29 -47.57
C SER A 707 -16.56 -13.66 -47.05
N LEU A 708 -15.73 -14.35 -46.28
CA LEU A 708 -16.06 -15.67 -45.73
C LEU A 708 -17.00 -15.55 -44.53
N THR A 709 -17.97 -16.45 -44.45
CA THR A 709 -18.97 -16.56 -43.38
C THR A 709 -18.66 -17.70 -42.40
N PRO A 710 -19.18 -17.64 -41.15
CA PRO A 710 -19.07 -18.77 -40.22
C PRO A 710 -19.61 -20.05 -40.86
N PRO A 711 -18.96 -21.21 -40.67
CA PRO A 711 -18.02 -21.59 -39.63
C PRO A 711 -16.55 -21.24 -39.90
N CYS A 712 -16.20 -20.61 -41.03
CA CYS A 712 -14.82 -20.14 -41.23
C CYS A 712 -14.47 -19.07 -40.21
N ASN A 713 -13.26 -19.18 -39.66
CA ASN A 713 -12.72 -18.17 -38.77
C ASN A 713 -11.25 -17.95 -39.08
N GLU A 714 -10.83 -16.71 -38.92
CA GLU A 714 -9.40 -16.46 -38.79
C GLU A 714 -8.91 -17.14 -37.50
N GLY A 715 -7.77 -17.82 -37.58
CA GLY A 715 -7.06 -18.26 -36.39
C GLY A 715 -6.49 -17.05 -35.67
N LYS A 716 -5.99 -17.27 -34.46
CA LYS A 716 -5.32 -16.25 -33.67
C LYS A 716 -3.84 -16.58 -33.55
N LEU A 717 -2.98 -15.58 -33.75
CA LEU A 717 -1.60 -15.64 -33.33
C LEU A 717 -1.57 -15.75 -31.80
N ILE A 718 -1.05 -16.87 -31.31
CA ILE A 718 -0.84 -17.13 -29.90
C ILE A 718 0.66 -17.19 -29.62
N CYS A 719 1.06 -16.72 -28.45
CA CYS A 719 2.41 -16.91 -27.97
C CYS A 719 2.54 -18.32 -27.39
N LEU A 720 3.54 -19.09 -27.83
CA LEU A 720 3.89 -20.41 -27.30
C LEU A 720 5.17 -20.36 -26.44
N GLY A 721 5.44 -19.20 -25.85
CA GLY A 721 6.66 -18.86 -25.13
C GLY A 721 7.93 -19.09 -25.92
N SER A 722 8.81 -19.98 -25.45
CA SER A 722 10.09 -20.26 -26.12
C SER A 722 9.99 -20.73 -27.58
N SER A 723 8.81 -21.19 -28.02
CA SER A 723 8.55 -21.55 -29.42
C SER A 723 8.09 -20.36 -30.29
N GLY A 724 7.98 -19.17 -29.71
CA GLY A 724 7.57 -17.93 -30.35
C GLY A 724 6.08 -17.89 -30.71
N TRP A 725 5.73 -16.96 -31.60
CA TRP A 725 4.38 -16.81 -32.11
C TRP A 725 3.98 -17.99 -33.01
N ALA A 726 2.75 -18.46 -32.87
CA ALA A 726 2.19 -19.51 -33.71
C ALA A 726 0.73 -19.24 -34.06
N CYS A 727 0.29 -19.73 -35.21
CA CYS A 727 -1.11 -19.65 -35.60
C CYS A 727 -1.91 -20.78 -34.96
N SER A 728 -3.02 -20.44 -34.29
CA SER A 728 -3.89 -21.42 -33.64
C SER A 728 -5.35 -21.23 -34.03
N ASN A 729 -6.06 -22.35 -34.21
CA ASN A 729 -7.50 -22.43 -34.46
C ASN A 729 -8.03 -21.74 -35.74
N ALA A 730 -7.23 -21.64 -36.81
CA ALA A 730 -7.73 -21.20 -38.11
C ALA A 730 -8.56 -22.31 -38.78
N LYS A 731 -9.80 -22.03 -39.18
CA LYS A 731 -10.68 -22.97 -39.91
C LYS A 731 -10.91 -22.48 -41.36
N PRO A 732 -10.20 -23.04 -42.36
CA PRO A 732 -10.31 -22.63 -43.76
C PRO A 732 -11.53 -23.23 -44.45
N PRO A 733 -11.96 -22.63 -45.58
CA PRO A 733 -13.01 -23.21 -46.39
C PRO A 733 -12.57 -24.57 -46.93
N SER A 734 -13.50 -25.51 -46.91
CA SER A 734 -13.39 -26.90 -47.33
C SER A 734 -14.56 -27.23 -48.27
N ALA A 735 -14.56 -28.39 -48.92
CA ALA A 735 -15.70 -28.74 -49.78
C ALA A 735 -16.98 -28.91 -48.94
N GLU A 736 -18.11 -28.43 -49.47
CA GLU A 736 -19.44 -28.61 -48.88
C GLU A 736 -19.74 -30.08 -48.57
N LEU A 737 -20.31 -30.29 -47.38
CA LEU A 737 -20.87 -31.57 -46.93
C LEU A 737 -22.32 -31.29 -46.57
N CYS A 738 -23.20 -32.27 -46.75
CA CYS A 738 -24.58 -32.14 -46.30
C CYS A 738 -24.64 -32.40 -44.78
N ASP A 739 -24.20 -31.41 -43.99
CA ASP A 739 -24.07 -31.47 -42.53
C ASP A 739 -24.70 -30.25 -41.82
N GLY A 740 -25.34 -29.35 -42.58
CA GLY A 740 -25.99 -28.15 -42.07
C GLY A 740 -25.01 -27.00 -41.82
N MET A 741 -23.73 -27.20 -42.13
CA MET A 741 -22.67 -26.20 -42.00
C MET A 741 -22.25 -25.70 -43.37
N ASP A 742 -21.95 -24.40 -43.43
CA ASP A 742 -21.38 -23.71 -44.60
C ASP A 742 -19.87 -24.05 -44.70
N ASN A 743 -19.53 -25.29 -45.07
CA ASN A 743 -18.17 -25.82 -44.98
C ASN A 743 -17.16 -25.16 -45.94
N ASP A 744 -17.64 -24.54 -47.01
CA ASP A 744 -16.89 -23.73 -47.97
C ASP A 744 -17.01 -22.22 -47.68
N CYS A 745 -17.81 -21.86 -46.69
CA CYS A 745 -17.91 -20.54 -46.08
C CYS A 745 -18.35 -19.44 -47.06
N ASN A 746 -19.23 -19.78 -48.00
CA ASN A 746 -19.76 -18.91 -49.03
C ASN A 746 -21.06 -18.18 -48.62
N GLY A 747 -21.62 -18.53 -47.47
CA GLY A 747 -22.81 -17.90 -46.87
C GLY A 747 -24.08 -18.68 -47.07
N ILE A 748 -24.01 -19.87 -47.67
CA ILE A 748 -25.14 -20.75 -47.94
C ILE A 748 -24.75 -22.15 -47.45
N SER A 749 -25.42 -22.63 -46.39
CA SER A 749 -25.22 -24.00 -45.93
C SER A 749 -25.66 -25.01 -46.99
N ASP A 750 -24.84 -26.04 -47.19
CA ASP A 750 -25.15 -27.21 -48.02
C ASP A 750 -25.50 -26.89 -49.48
N ASP A 751 -24.80 -25.96 -50.14
CA ASP A 751 -25.05 -25.59 -51.56
C ASP A 751 -24.16 -26.34 -52.58
N GLY A 752 -23.42 -27.33 -52.10
CA GLY A 752 -22.51 -28.16 -52.89
C GLY A 752 -23.18 -29.27 -53.68
N PHE A 753 -22.35 -30.02 -54.40
CA PHE A 753 -22.75 -31.27 -55.05
C PHE A 753 -22.47 -32.45 -54.11
N PHE A 754 -23.51 -33.17 -53.68
CA PHE A 754 -23.37 -34.28 -52.74
C PHE A 754 -23.34 -35.63 -53.46
N PRO A 755 -22.28 -36.45 -53.29
CA PRO A 755 -22.22 -37.77 -53.90
C PRO A 755 -23.38 -38.66 -53.42
N GLY A 756 -24.26 -39.07 -54.35
CA GLY A 756 -25.41 -39.95 -54.06
C GLY A 756 -26.77 -39.25 -54.07
N GLU A 757 -26.81 -37.91 -54.10
CA GLU A 757 -28.03 -37.13 -54.26
C GLU A 757 -28.78 -37.50 -55.55
N GLY A 758 -30.09 -37.73 -55.43
CA GLY A 758 -30.96 -38.21 -56.50
C GLY A 758 -30.97 -39.73 -56.74
N GLN A 759 -30.19 -40.52 -55.99
CA GLN A 759 -30.31 -41.98 -56.04
C GLN A 759 -31.50 -42.49 -55.20
N VAL A 760 -32.11 -43.59 -55.64
CA VAL A 760 -33.16 -44.27 -54.85
C VAL A 760 -32.57 -44.79 -53.53
N CYS A 761 -33.32 -44.63 -52.45
CA CYS A 761 -32.98 -45.10 -51.11
C CYS A 761 -34.24 -45.65 -50.41
N GLY A 762 -34.06 -46.31 -49.26
CA GLY A 762 -35.16 -47.00 -48.56
C GLY A 762 -35.46 -48.39 -49.13
N SER A 763 -36.45 -49.06 -48.54
CA SER A 763 -36.91 -50.42 -48.89
C SER A 763 -38.42 -50.42 -49.17
N ASP A 764 -38.90 -51.36 -49.98
CA ASP A 764 -40.32 -51.65 -50.17
C ASP A 764 -40.76 -52.97 -49.50
N GLU A 765 -39.95 -53.49 -48.58
CA GLU A 765 -40.26 -54.65 -47.73
C GLU A 765 -41.04 -54.24 -46.47
N GLY A 766 -41.92 -55.11 -45.97
CA GLY A 766 -42.71 -54.86 -44.76
C GLY A 766 -43.65 -53.65 -44.87
N ALA A 767 -43.63 -52.79 -43.85
CA ALA A 767 -44.39 -51.53 -43.81
C ALA A 767 -43.68 -50.34 -44.50
N CYS A 768 -42.46 -50.53 -45.04
CA CYS A 768 -41.65 -49.47 -45.61
C CYS A 768 -42.01 -49.08 -47.05
N GLN A 769 -41.54 -47.90 -47.45
CA GLN A 769 -41.61 -47.40 -48.82
C GLN A 769 -40.28 -46.74 -49.21
N SER A 770 -39.80 -46.97 -50.43
CA SER A 770 -38.58 -46.32 -50.95
C SER A 770 -38.80 -44.83 -51.32
N GLY A 771 -37.73 -44.04 -51.23
CA GLY A 771 -37.63 -42.63 -51.57
C GLY A 771 -36.37 -42.29 -52.39
N PHE A 772 -35.93 -41.03 -52.38
CA PHE A 772 -34.71 -40.57 -53.05
C PHE A 772 -33.81 -39.78 -52.10
N LEU A 773 -32.49 -39.92 -52.23
CA LEU A 773 -31.52 -39.19 -51.41
C LEU A 773 -31.55 -37.71 -51.79
N ASP A 774 -31.78 -36.84 -50.81
CA ASP A 774 -31.81 -35.39 -50.95
C ASP A 774 -31.15 -34.75 -49.72
N CYS A 775 -30.55 -33.57 -49.88
CA CYS A 775 -29.92 -32.88 -48.76
C CYS A 775 -30.95 -31.99 -48.06
N VAL A 776 -31.55 -32.49 -46.98
CA VAL A 776 -32.60 -31.76 -46.25
C VAL A 776 -32.25 -31.64 -44.78
N GLY A 777 -32.20 -30.39 -44.30
CA GLY A 777 -31.92 -30.09 -42.90
C GLY A 777 -30.49 -30.43 -42.45
N GLY A 778 -29.51 -30.37 -43.36
CA GLY A 778 -28.11 -30.64 -43.03
C GLY A 778 -27.78 -32.12 -42.87
N LYS A 779 -28.48 -32.98 -43.59
CA LYS A 779 -28.18 -34.42 -43.68
C LYS A 779 -28.67 -34.95 -45.02
N LEU A 780 -27.88 -35.80 -45.66
CA LEU A 780 -28.33 -36.54 -46.83
C LEU A 780 -29.39 -37.55 -46.35
N ASP A 781 -30.65 -37.19 -46.56
CA ASP A 781 -31.82 -37.90 -46.06
C ASP A 781 -32.57 -38.55 -47.22
N CYS A 782 -33.27 -39.65 -46.93
CA CYS A 782 -34.11 -40.28 -47.92
C CYS A 782 -35.47 -39.58 -47.90
N VAL A 783 -35.75 -38.70 -48.86
CA VAL A 783 -37.02 -37.95 -48.83
C VAL A 783 -38.13 -38.72 -49.52
N SER A 784 -39.34 -38.60 -48.96
CA SER A 784 -40.55 -39.32 -49.40
C SER A 784 -40.52 -40.84 -49.23
N ASP A 785 -39.59 -41.36 -48.43
CA ASP A 785 -39.60 -42.75 -47.98
C ASP A 785 -40.53 -42.91 -46.75
N ILE A 786 -40.86 -44.17 -46.44
CA ILE A 786 -41.34 -44.56 -45.11
C ILE A 786 -40.19 -45.38 -44.53
N PRO A 787 -39.39 -44.81 -43.61
CA PRO A 787 -38.18 -45.45 -43.13
C PRO A 787 -38.51 -46.63 -42.21
N PRO A 788 -37.61 -47.63 -42.13
CA PRO A 788 -37.74 -48.69 -41.13
C PRO A 788 -37.70 -48.09 -39.73
N VAL A 789 -38.72 -48.38 -38.93
CA VAL A 789 -38.80 -47.97 -37.53
C VAL A 789 -38.66 -49.20 -36.64
N PRO A 790 -38.05 -49.08 -35.44
CA PRO A 790 -37.85 -50.24 -34.56
C PRO A 790 -39.14 -51.00 -34.31
N GLU A 791 -39.05 -52.32 -34.28
CA GLU A 791 -40.20 -53.18 -34.07
C GLU A 791 -40.97 -52.83 -32.80
N ILE A 792 -42.29 -52.84 -32.92
CA ILE A 792 -43.24 -52.77 -31.82
C ILE A 792 -44.02 -54.07 -31.82
N CYS A 793 -44.43 -54.57 -30.65
CA CYS A 793 -45.03 -55.90 -30.50
C CYS A 793 -46.46 -55.96 -31.06
N ASP A 794 -46.61 -55.84 -32.38
CA ASP A 794 -47.87 -55.68 -33.10
C ASP A 794 -48.06 -56.66 -34.26
N GLY A 795 -47.08 -57.51 -34.54
CA GLY A 795 -47.16 -58.55 -35.56
C GLY A 795 -46.88 -58.06 -36.99
N LEU A 796 -46.41 -56.81 -37.14
CA LEU A 796 -45.94 -56.25 -38.41
C LEU A 796 -44.41 -56.24 -38.47
N ASP A 797 -43.88 -56.09 -39.69
CA ASP A 797 -42.45 -55.93 -39.97
C ASP A 797 -42.21 -54.43 -40.22
N ASN A 798 -42.01 -53.72 -39.13
CA ASN A 798 -41.92 -52.26 -39.06
C ASN A 798 -40.48 -51.77 -39.30
N ASP A 799 -39.48 -52.59 -39.04
CA ASP A 799 -38.07 -52.32 -39.33
C ASP A 799 -37.62 -52.87 -40.70
N CYS A 800 -38.54 -53.54 -41.40
CA CYS A 800 -38.48 -53.89 -42.82
C CYS A 800 -37.29 -54.78 -43.15
N ASN A 801 -36.96 -55.69 -42.24
CA ASN A 801 -35.87 -56.65 -42.38
C ASN A 801 -36.34 -58.03 -42.88
N GLY A 802 -37.65 -58.19 -43.10
CA GLY A 802 -38.30 -59.40 -43.58
C GLY A 802 -38.82 -60.33 -42.48
N VAL A 803 -38.74 -59.93 -41.21
CA VAL A 803 -39.20 -60.70 -40.05
C VAL A 803 -40.02 -59.78 -39.13
N ALA A 804 -41.26 -60.18 -38.80
CA ALA A 804 -42.10 -59.40 -37.88
C ALA A 804 -41.65 -59.55 -36.41
N ASP A 805 -41.72 -58.46 -35.65
CA ASP A 805 -41.47 -58.37 -34.20
C ASP A 805 -40.08 -58.87 -33.70
N ASP A 806 -39.03 -58.83 -34.52
CA ASP A 806 -37.68 -59.17 -34.04
C ASP A 806 -36.99 -57.97 -33.36
N ALA A 807 -35.92 -58.22 -32.61
CA ALA A 807 -35.15 -57.18 -31.89
C ALA A 807 -35.91 -56.30 -30.85
N ILE A 808 -37.13 -56.63 -30.41
CA ILE A 808 -37.85 -55.93 -29.33
C ILE A 808 -37.19 -56.21 -27.96
N PRO A 809 -36.63 -55.20 -27.24
CA PRO A 809 -36.04 -55.39 -25.92
C PRO A 809 -37.09 -55.71 -24.84
N PRO A 810 -36.76 -56.45 -23.77
CA PRO A 810 -37.69 -56.69 -22.66
C PRO A 810 -38.18 -55.37 -22.05
N ALA A 811 -39.49 -55.19 -21.92
CA ALA A 811 -40.14 -53.90 -21.60
C ALA A 811 -40.06 -53.49 -20.11
N GLY A 812 -39.00 -53.89 -19.41
CA GLY A 812 -38.75 -53.58 -18.00
C GLY A 812 -39.13 -54.70 -17.02
N ALA A 813 -38.93 -54.41 -15.73
CA ALA A 813 -39.22 -55.33 -14.63
C ALA A 813 -40.73 -55.32 -14.27
N CYS A 814 -41.29 -56.49 -13.98
CA CYS A 814 -42.67 -56.68 -13.56
C CYS A 814 -42.74 -57.43 -12.24
N VAL A 815 -43.76 -57.18 -11.42
CA VAL A 815 -43.99 -57.88 -10.15
C VAL A 815 -45.18 -58.83 -10.34
N VAL A 816 -45.05 -60.09 -9.91
CA VAL A 816 -46.17 -61.03 -9.95
C VAL A 816 -47.23 -60.58 -8.93
N PRO A 817 -48.50 -60.38 -9.35
CA PRO A 817 -49.55 -59.95 -8.42
C PRO A 817 -49.85 -61.07 -7.41
N TYR A 818 -49.81 -60.74 -6.13
CA TYR A 818 -50.14 -61.64 -5.01
C TYR A 818 -51.25 -61.04 -4.14
N ASP A 819 -51.89 -61.88 -3.31
CA ASP A 819 -52.99 -61.45 -2.45
C ASP A 819 -52.46 -60.66 -1.25
N THR A 820 -52.59 -59.33 -1.32
CA THR A 820 -52.12 -58.39 -0.28
C THR A 820 -52.95 -58.44 1.01
N ILE A 821 -54.11 -59.12 1.01
CA ILE A 821 -54.89 -59.38 2.23
C ILE A 821 -54.34 -60.60 2.94
N LEU A 822 -53.94 -61.64 2.18
CA LEU A 822 -53.39 -62.88 2.73
C LEU A 822 -51.93 -62.72 3.20
N PHE A 823 -51.13 -61.92 2.49
CA PHE A 823 -49.75 -61.56 2.86
C PHE A 823 -49.63 -60.04 3.05
N PRO A 824 -50.13 -59.50 4.17
CA PRO A 824 -50.06 -58.07 4.46
C PRO A 824 -48.62 -57.65 4.82
N GLY A 825 -48.24 -56.41 4.55
CA GLY A 825 -46.91 -55.88 4.88
C GLY A 825 -45.93 -55.89 3.70
N ASN A 826 -44.65 -55.62 3.98
CA ASN A 826 -43.61 -55.51 2.95
C ASN A 826 -43.09 -56.90 2.58
N ARG A 827 -43.48 -57.41 1.39
CA ARG A 827 -43.12 -58.75 0.90
C ARG A 827 -42.05 -58.72 -0.20
N SER A 828 -41.05 -57.88 0.00
CA SER A 828 -40.00 -57.60 -1.01
C SER A 828 -38.64 -58.22 -0.67
N HIS A 829 -38.57 -59.09 0.35
CA HIS A 829 -37.33 -59.76 0.71
C HIS A 829 -37.09 -61.01 -0.14
N PRO A 830 -35.82 -61.36 -0.44
CA PRO A 830 -35.49 -62.58 -1.18
C PRO A 830 -36.00 -63.82 -0.42
N PRO A 831 -36.56 -64.84 -1.11
CA PRO A 831 -36.39 -65.19 -2.52
C PRO A 831 -37.45 -64.59 -3.48
N CYS A 832 -38.36 -63.72 -3.01
CA CYS A 832 -39.26 -63.01 -3.90
C CYS A 832 -38.48 -62.08 -4.85
N MET A 833 -38.72 -62.22 -6.16
CA MET A 833 -37.98 -61.53 -7.21
C MET A 833 -38.92 -60.95 -8.26
N GLN A 834 -38.56 -59.78 -8.78
CA GLN A 834 -39.26 -59.17 -9.92
C GLN A 834 -38.93 -59.94 -11.23
N GLY A 835 -39.94 -60.19 -12.05
CA GLY A 835 -39.81 -60.79 -13.38
C GLY A 835 -39.48 -59.75 -14.46
N GLN A 836 -39.41 -60.19 -15.73
CA GLN A 836 -39.17 -59.34 -16.90
C GLN A 836 -40.32 -59.44 -17.90
N ILE A 837 -40.68 -58.31 -18.51
CA ILE A 837 -41.75 -58.24 -19.50
C ILE A 837 -41.22 -58.66 -20.88
N LEU A 838 -41.81 -59.71 -21.49
CA LEU A 838 -41.42 -60.28 -22.78
C LEU A 838 -42.56 -60.16 -23.82
N CYS A 839 -42.23 -59.83 -25.07
CA CYS A 839 -43.19 -59.73 -26.19
C CYS A 839 -43.52 -61.13 -26.74
N THR A 840 -44.82 -61.42 -26.96
CA THR A 840 -45.32 -62.70 -27.47
C THR A 840 -45.99 -62.60 -28.85
N GLY A 841 -45.78 -61.49 -29.57
CA GLY A 841 -46.33 -61.23 -30.92
C GLY A 841 -47.78 -60.75 -30.98
N PHE A 842 -48.47 -60.66 -29.82
CA PHE A 842 -49.80 -60.02 -29.71
C PHE A 842 -49.95 -59.21 -28.40
N GLY A 843 -48.85 -58.96 -27.68
CA GLY A 843 -48.83 -58.28 -26.39
C GLY A 843 -47.65 -58.69 -25.50
N PHE A 844 -47.61 -58.16 -24.28
CA PHE A 844 -46.52 -58.29 -23.32
C PHE A 844 -46.89 -59.20 -22.13
N GLU A 845 -46.00 -60.13 -21.74
CA GLU A 845 -46.19 -61.08 -20.62
C GLU A 845 -45.02 -61.03 -19.59
N CYS A 846 -45.29 -61.22 -18.29
CA CYS A 846 -44.28 -61.18 -17.23
C CYS A 846 -43.66 -62.56 -16.97
N VAL A 847 -42.38 -62.74 -17.29
CA VAL A 847 -41.67 -64.02 -17.20
C VAL A 847 -40.57 -63.94 -16.13
N GLY A 848 -40.50 -64.93 -15.23
CA GLY A 848 -39.41 -65.08 -14.25
C GLY A 848 -39.58 -64.38 -12.89
N GLY A 849 -40.76 -63.84 -12.57
CA GLY A 849 -41.04 -63.26 -11.24
C GLY A 849 -41.60 -64.30 -10.24
N ALA A 850 -41.26 -64.15 -8.95
CA ALA A 850 -41.74 -65.00 -7.85
C ALA A 850 -42.27 -64.14 -6.69
N GLY A 851 -43.44 -64.49 -6.15
CA GLY A 851 -44.14 -63.76 -5.07
C GLY A 851 -44.28 -64.61 -3.80
N PRO A 852 -44.79 -64.03 -2.69
CA PRO A 852 -44.79 -64.67 -1.38
C PRO A 852 -45.69 -65.90 -1.32
N ALA A 853 -45.26 -66.91 -0.57
CA ALA A 853 -45.93 -68.18 -0.30
C ALA A 853 -45.97 -68.47 1.20
N PRO A 854 -46.85 -69.37 1.70
CA PRO A 854 -46.90 -69.67 3.13
C PRO A 854 -45.58 -70.24 3.67
N GLU A 855 -45.21 -69.83 4.87
CA GLU A 855 -43.94 -70.17 5.51
C GLU A 855 -43.87 -71.67 5.86
N VAL A 856 -42.68 -72.27 5.66
CA VAL A 856 -42.39 -73.67 5.94
C VAL A 856 -40.98 -73.80 6.50
N CYS A 857 -40.74 -74.81 7.35
CA CYS A 857 -39.43 -75.00 8.00
C CYS A 857 -38.38 -75.57 7.03
N ASP A 858 -37.85 -74.74 6.14
CA ASP A 858 -36.86 -75.13 5.12
C ASP A 858 -35.63 -74.22 5.08
N GLY A 859 -35.53 -73.24 5.99
CA GLY A 859 -34.42 -72.30 6.06
C GLY A 859 -34.52 -71.17 5.04
N VAL A 860 -35.67 -70.99 4.40
CA VAL A 860 -35.95 -69.95 3.41
C VAL A 860 -37.16 -69.14 3.86
N ASP A 861 -37.06 -67.82 3.74
CA ASP A 861 -38.13 -66.84 3.97
C ASP A 861 -39.15 -66.92 2.82
N ASN A 862 -40.05 -67.89 2.87
CA ASN A 862 -40.94 -68.22 1.75
C ASN A 862 -42.09 -67.21 1.60
N ASP A 863 -42.45 -66.54 2.69
CA ASP A 863 -43.46 -65.49 2.70
C ASP A 863 -42.87 -64.08 2.47
N CYS A 864 -41.54 -63.97 2.38
CA CYS A 864 -40.76 -62.81 1.98
C CYS A 864 -40.91 -61.59 2.90
N ASP A 865 -41.25 -61.79 4.18
CA ASP A 865 -41.38 -60.71 5.16
C ASP A 865 -40.05 -60.27 5.78
N GLY A 866 -38.99 -61.05 5.56
CA GLY A 866 -37.65 -60.82 6.06
C GLY A 866 -37.26 -61.68 7.26
N VAL A 867 -38.13 -62.60 7.71
CA VAL A 867 -37.88 -63.51 8.83
C VAL A 867 -37.94 -64.96 8.34
N ILE A 868 -36.81 -65.65 8.45
CA ILE A 868 -36.71 -67.07 8.06
C ILE A 868 -37.33 -67.96 9.15
N ASP A 869 -38.23 -68.85 8.74
CA ASP A 869 -38.87 -69.93 9.53
C ASP A 869 -39.46 -69.46 10.87
N GLU A 870 -40.26 -68.39 10.89
CA GLU A 870 -40.79 -67.87 12.15
C GLU A 870 -41.85 -68.77 12.80
N SER A 871 -41.83 -68.90 14.13
CA SER A 871 -42.85 -69.68 14.85
C SER A 871 -44.15 -68.88 14.98
N GLY A 872 -45.25 -69.36 14.42
CA GLY A 872 -46.53 -68.64 14.45
C GLY A 872 -47.60 -69.28 13.58
N ALA A 873 -48.76 -68.64 13.51
CA ALA A 873 -49.87 -69.13 12.69
C ALA A 873 -49.62 -68.94 11.19
N GLN A 874 -50.00 -69.93 10.39
CA GLN A 874 -50.04 -69.75 8.93
C GLN A 874 -50.89 -68.51 8.54
N PRO A 875 -50.49 -67.73 7.50
CA PRO A 875 -49.47 -68.08 6.50
C PRO A 875 -48.04 -67.59 6.78
N ASP A 876 -47.83 -66.69 7.75
CA ASP A 876 -46.51 -66.10 8.02
C ASP A 876 -45.62 -66.99 8.93
N GLY A 877 -46.22 -67.85 9.77
CA GLY A 877 -45.46 -68.73 10.67
C GLY A 877 -45.66 -70.23 10.50
N VAL A 878 -44.73 -71.00 11.08
CA VAL A 878 -44.75 -72.48 11.16
C VAL A 878 -45.37 -72.97 12.48
N ASP A 879 -46.68 -73.29 12.49
CA ASP A 879 -47.35 -73.89 13.65
C ASP A 879 -48.16 -75.16 13.34
N GLY A 880 -48.01 -76.19 14.18
CA GLY A 880 -48.89 -77.37 14.18
C GLY A 880 -48.96 -78.18 12.88
N THR A 881 -48.10 -77.87 11.91
CA THR A 881 -48.15 -78.39 10.55
C THR A 881 -47.15 -79.53 10.36
N PRO A 882 -47.38 -80.42 9.37
CA PRO A 882 -46.44 -81.50 9.06
C PRO A 882 -45.12 -80.92 8.59
N ASN A 883 -44.01 -81.45 9.09
CA ASN A 883 -42.68 -81.17 8.56
C ASN A 883 -42.69 -81.45 7.04
N PRO A 884 -42.56 -80.42 6.18
CA PRO A 884 -42.66 -80.58 4.73
C PRO A 884 -41.42 -81.24 4.14
N MET A 885 -40.31 -81.32 4.89
CA MET A 885 -39.09 -82.03 4.53
C MET A 885 -38.87 -83.24 5.44
N PRO A 886 -39.47 -84.41 5.15
CA PRO A 886 -39.15 -85.64 5.87
C PRO A 886 -37.69 -86.06 5.57
N PRO A 887 -36.89 -86.52 6.55
CA PRO A 887 -37.25 -87.04 7.89
C PRO A 887 -36.63 -86.27 9.10
N PRO A 888 -37.24 -86.31 10.30
CA PRO A 888 -38.40 -87.13 10.66
C PRO A 888 -39.73 -86.47 10.24
N ALA A 889 -40.68 -87.29 9.78
CA ALA A 889 -42.03 -86.85 9.42
C ALA A 889 -42.84 -86.64 10.71
N VAL A 890 -42.79 -85.42 11.24
CA VAL A 890 -43.34 -85.05 12.55
C VAL A 890 -44.26 -83.86 12.38
N LEU A 891 -45.24 -83.70 13.28
CA LEU A 891 -45.96 -82.44 13.42
C LEU A 891 -45.20 -81.55 14.41
N PHE A 892 -45.00 -80.28 14.06
CA PHE A 892 -44.42 -79.34 15.01
C PHE A 892 -45.35 -79.17 16.21
N GLY A 893 -44.83 -79.43 17.41
CA GLY A 893 -45.57 -79.53 18.67
C GLY A 893 -45.83 -80.97 19.17
N GLU A 894 -45.55 -82.01 18.37
CA GLU A 894 -45.63 -83.41 18.83
C GLU A 894 -44.48 -83.79 19.76
N ALA A 895 -44.75 -84.72 20.68
CA ALA A 895 -43.76 -85.17 21.64
C ALA A 895 -42.67 -86.04 20.98
N CYS A 896 -41.43 -85.95 21.48
CA CYS A 896 -40.25 -86.59 20.91
C CYS A 896 -39.30 -87.10 22.00
N GLY A 897 -38.65 -88.25 21.78
CA GLY A 897 -37.87 -88.96 22.81
C GLY A 897 -38.69 -90.02 23.57
N THR A 898 -38.07 -90.66 24.56
CA THR A 898 -38.66 -91.73 25.41
C THR A 898 -38.65 -91.33 26.89
N GLU A 899 -39.51 -91.95 27.68
CA GLU A 899 -39.53 -91.85 29.16
C GLU A 899 -39.01 -93.14 29.83
N THR A 900 -38.30 -93.99 29.06
CA THR A 900 -37.70 -95.24 29.56
C THR A 900 -36.37 -94.94 30.26
N GLY A 901 -36.10 -95.62 31.38
CA GLY A 901 -34.87 -95.41 32.15
C GLY A 901 -34.73 -94.01 32.73
N ALA A 902 -33.56 -93.39 32.53
CA ALA A 902 -33.25 -92.04 32.98
C ALA A 902 -33.70 -90.92 31.99
N CYS A 903 -34.25 -91.26 30.83
CA CYS A 903 -34.62 -90.31 29.77
C CYS A 903 -35.93 -89.54 30.03
N GLN A 904 -36.07 -88.35 29.42
CA GLN A 904 -37.29 -87.53 29.43
C GLN A 904 -37.70 -87.10 28.01
N GLN A 905 -39.02 -87.01 27.77
CA GLN A 905 -39.60 -86.63 26.48
C GLN A 905 -39.65 -85.09 26.28
N GLY A 906 -39.34 -84.62 25.08
CA GLY A 906 -39.45 -83.21 24.63
C GLY A 906 -40.55 -83.02 23.56
N GLN A 907 -40.51 -81.90 22.81
CA GLN A 907 -41.41 -81.65 21.67
C GLN A 907 -40.66 -81.21 20.40
N TYR A 908 -41.15 -81.60 19.22
CA TYR A 908 -40.59 -81.20 17.93
C TYR A 908 -40.89 -79.72 17.63
N ALA A 909 -39.87 -78.93 17.33
CA ALA A 909 -39.97 -77.54 16.92
C ALA A 909 -39.06 -77.25 15.71
N CYS A 910 -39.38 -76.22 14.93
CA CYS A 910 -38.50 -75.74 13.88
C CYS A 910 -37.39 -74.87 14.51
N LEU A 911 -36.13 -75.24 14.32
CA LEU A 911 -34.99 -74.48 14.80
C LEU A 911 -33.93 -74.37 13.69
N ASN A 912 -33.83 -73.17 13.11
CA ASN A 912 -32.91 -72.87 12.01
C ASN A 912 -33.08 -73.82 10.79
N GLY A 913 -34.28 -73.92 10.24
CA GLY A 913 -34.57 -74.75 9.06
C GLY A 913 -34.56 -76.26 9.28
N LEU A 914 -34.51 -76.73 10.54
CA LEU A 914 -34.49 -78.15 10.86
C LEU A 914 -35.51 -78.50 11.95
N ALA A 915 -36.26 -79.58 11.73
CA ALA A 915 -37.14 -80.15 12.73
C ALA A 915 -36.33 -80.84 13.84
N ALA A 916 -36.29 -80.22 15.02
CA ALA A 916 -35.49 -80.68 16.16
C ALA A 916 -36.36 -80.99 17.38
N CYS A 917 -35.98 -82.01 18.14
CA CYS A 917 -36.59 -82.35 19.41
C CYS A 917 -36.05 -81.43 20.52
N VAL A 918 -36.88 -80.54 21.05
CA VAL A 918 -36.48 -79.55 22.04
C VAL A 918 -37.04 -79.94 23.40
N GLY A 919 -36.17 -79.98 24.43
CA GLY A 919 -36.55 -80.28 25.81
C GLY A 919 -36.42 -81.75 26.26
N ALA A 920 -35.93 -82.66 25.41
CA ALA A 920 -35.69 -84.06 25.77
C ALA A 920 -34.30 -84.29 26.41
N THR A 921 -34.19 -85.31 27.28
CA THR A 921 -32.91 -85.85 27.78
C THR A 921 -32.57 -87.11 26.98
N ASN A 922 -31.43 -87.10 26.28
CA ASN A 922 -31.03 -88.17 25.36
C ASN A 922 -30.35 -89.35 26.08
N PRO A 923 -30.45 -90.58 25.54
CA PRO A 923 -29.76 -91.76 26.07
C PRO A 923 -28.24 -91.60 25.98
N ILE A 924 -27.54 -92.09 27.00
CA ILE A 924 -26.07 -92.09 27.10
C ILE A 924 -25.57 -93.49 27.43
N THR A 925 -24.34 -93.84 27.05
CA THR A 925 -23.78 -95.20 27.27
C THR A 925 -23.82 -95.65 28.72
N GLU A 926 -24.20 -96.92 28.93
CA GLU A 926 -24.33 -97.57 30.22
C GLU A 926 -23.11 -97.45 31.14
N SER A 927 -23.39 -97.28 32.43
CA SER A 927 -22.39 -97.23 33.50
C SER A 927 -22.88 -98.04 34.68
N CYS A 928 -22.01 -98.87 35.29
CA CYS A 928 -22.37 -99.74 36.43
C CYS A 928 -22.87 -98.95 37.66
N ASN A 929 -24.15 -98.58 37.68
CA ASN A 929 -24.76 -97.66 38.65
C ASN A 929 -26.21 -98.05 39.00
N CYS A 930 -26.74 -99.15 38.47
CA CYS A 930 -28.12 -99.64 38.61
C CYS A 930 -29.19 -98.81 37.88
N ALA A 931 -28.82 -97.93 36.94
CA ALA A 931 -29.73 -97.19 36.09
C ALA A 931 -29.68 -97.73 34.65
N ASP A 932 -30.73 -97.40 33.90
CA ASP A 932 -30.86 -97.59 32.46
C ASP A 932 -30.55 -96.21 31.85
N ASP A 933 -29.26 -95.96 31.65
CA ASP A 933 -28.68 -94.70 31.19
C ASP A 933 -28.84 -94.54 29.67
N ASP A 934 -28.85 -95.66 28.93
CA ASP A 934 -29.02 -95.68 27.48
C ASP A 934 -30.48 -95.88 27.03
N CYS A 935 -31.37 -96.03 28.01
CA CYS A 935 -32.82 -95.99 27.90
C CYS A 935 -33.40 -97.10 26.99
N ASP A 936 -32.71 -98.24 26.89
CA ASP A 936 -33.11 -99.39 26.09
C ASP A 936 -34.00 -100.38 26.87
N GLY A 937 -34.14 -100.19 28.18
CA GLY A 937 -34.95 -101.01 29.07
C GLY A 937 -34.17 -102.10 29.82
N THR A 938 -32.87 -102.24 29.57
CA THR A 938 -31.93 -103.01 30.38
C THR A 938 -31.10 -102.08 31.29
N VAL A 939 -30.39 -102.65 32.26
CA VAL A 939 -29.69 -101.87 33.30
C VAL A 939 -28.25 -102.37 33.38
N ASP A 940 -27.27 -101.51 33.18
CA ASP A 940 -25.84 -101.79 33.23
C ASP A 940 -25.37 -102.93 32.30
N GLU A 941 -26.03 -103.17 31.17
CA GLU A 941 -25.63 -104.14 30.16
C GLU A 941 -24.41 -103.69 29.37
N GLN A 942 -23.69 -104.67 28.80
CA GLN A 942 -22.58 -104.37 27.92
C GLN A 942 -23.07 -104.12 26.49
N ASP A 943 -23.05 -102.85 26.07
CA ASP A 943 -23.40 -102.53 24.69
C ASP A 943 -22.34 -103.06 23.71
N PRO A 944 -22.78 -103.69 22.59
CA PRO A 944 -21.90 -104.11 21.52
C PRO A 944 -21.20 -102.91 20.87
N GLY A 945 -19.89 -102.78 21.12
CA GLY A 945 -19.04 -101.76 20.48
C GLY A 945 -18.74 -100.53 21.34
N ASN A 946 -19.35 -100.41 22.53
CA ASN A 946 -18.97 -99.42 23.52
C ASN A 946 -17.86 -99.94 24.46
N PRO A 947 -17.18 -99.05 25.21
CA PRO A 947 -16.23 -99.46 26.24
C PRO A 947 -16.85 -100.42 27.25
N SER A 948 -16.02 -101.29 27.83
CA SER A 948 -16.50 -102.26 28.81
C SER A 948 -17.07 -101.54 30.04
N VAL A 949 -18.32 -101.81 30.43
CA VAL A 949 -19.00 -101.23 31.60
C VAL A 949 -18.16 -101.40 32.86
N CYS A 950 -17.48 -102.55 32.97
CA CYS A 950 -16.52 -102.84 34.02
C CYS A 950 -15.14 -103.23 33.46
N GLY A 951 -14.08 -102.91 34.21
CA GLY A 951 -12.70 -103.24 33.84
C GLY A 951 -12.41 -104.74 33.77
N ALA A 952 -11.33 -105.12 33.09
CA ALA A 952 -10.98 -106.53 32.88
C ALA A 952 -10.86 -107.31 34.21
N GLY A 953 -11.61 -108.42 34.32
CA GLY A 953 -11.62 -109.28 35.50
C GLY A 953 -12.65 -108.91 36.57
N THR A 954 -13.45 -107.86 36.36
CA THR A 954 -14.60 -107.51 37.18
C THR A 954 -15.90 -107.58 36.36
N THR A 955 -17.03 -107.70 37.05
CA THR A 955 -18.38 -107.67 36.47
C THR A 955 -19.24 -106.69 37.27
N CYS A 956 -20.27 -106.09 36.65
CA CYS A 956 -21.19 -105.24 37.40
C CYS A 956 -22.04 -106.11 38.33
N ALA A 957 -21.70 -106.05 39.61
CA ALA A 957 -22.29 -106.88 40.65
C ALA A 957 -23.25 -106.05 41.48
N LYS A 958 -24.44 -106.61 41.71
CA LYS A 958 -25.51 -105.99 42.48
C LYS A 958 -25.69 -106.67 43.83
N SER A 959 -25.74 -105.85 44.89
CA SER A 959 -26.12 -106.25 46.24
C SER A 959 -27.09 -105.23 46.81
N GLY A 960 -28.36 -105.59 46.95
CA GLY A 960 -29.41 -104.63 47.27
C GLY A 960 -29.56 -103.59 46.16
N ASN A 961 -29.42 -102.30 46.50
CA ASN A 961 -29.50 -101.18 45.55
C ASN A 961 -28.13 -100.65 45.09
N ALA A 962 -27.02 -101.31 45.45
CA ALA A 962 -25.69 -100.89 45.04
C ALA A 962 -25.19 -101.78 43.90
N CYS A 963 -24.84 -101.16 42.77
CA CYS A 963 -24.16 -101.77 41.63
C CYS A 963 -22.73 -101.25 41.60
N VAL A 964 -21.76 -102.15 41.57
CA VAL A 964 -20.34 -101.82 41.46
C VAL A 964 -19.60 -102.88 40.66
N CYS A 965 -18.58 -102.46 39.92
CA CYS A 965 -17.69 -103.39 39.24
C CYS A 965 -16.84 -104.16 40.25
N ALA A 966 -17.17 -105.43 40.49
CA ALA A 966 -16.55 -106.26 41.51
C ALA A 966 -15.84 -107.50 40.92
N ALA A 967 -14.78 -107.97 41.59
CA ALA A 967 -14.06 -109.19 41.25
C ALA A 967 -14.60 -110.41 42.02
N PRO A 968 -14.57 -111.64 41.45
CA PRO A 968 -15.06 -112.84 42.13
C PRO A 968 -14.16 -113.26 43.30
N CYS A 969 -14.74 -113.89 44.32
CA CYS A 969 -14.05 -114.34 45.52
C CYS A 969 -14.53 -115.73 45.98
N GLY A 970 -13.67 -116.47 46.70
CA GLY A 970 -13.98 -117.86 47.09
C GLY A 970 -13.19 -118.35 48.30
N ALA A 971 -13.80 -119.29 49.03
CA ALA A 971 -13.32 -119.83 50.32
C ALA A 971 -11.89 -120.41 50.22
N GLY A 972 -10.90 -119.55 50.44
CA GLY A 972 -9.49 -119.91 50.59
C GLY A 972 -8.59 -119.73 49.36
N LYS A 973 -9.08 -119.26 48.20
CA LYS A 973 -8.23 -119.10 46.99
C LYS A 973 -8.07 -117.66 46.48
N TYR A 974 -8.97 -116.72 46.82
CA TYR A 974 -8.83 -115.29 46.51
C TYR A 974 -9.53 -114.42 47.60
N PRO A 975 -8.80 -113.87 48.60
CA PRO A 975 -9.39 -112.98 49.61
C PRO A 975 -9.69 -111.59 49.03
N CYS A 976 -10.78 -110.97 49.49
CA CYS A 976 -11.15 -109.64 49.04
C CYS A 976 -10.21 -108.55 49.57
N PRO A 977 -10.01 -107.45 48.82
CA PRO A 977 -9.29 -106.28 49.30
C PRO A 977 -9.88 -105.72 50.60
N ALA A 978 -9.06 -105.02 51.39
CA ALA A 978 -9.53 -104.36 52.60
C ALA A 978 -10.65 -103.35 52.29
N GLY A 979 -11.72 -103.35 53.08
CA GLY A 979 -12.93 -102.56 52.80
C GLY A 979 -14.03 -103.33 52.07
N GLN A 980 -13.77 -104.57 51.64
CA GLN A 980 -14.73 -105.39 50.89
C GLN A 980 -14.94 -106.76 51.54
N LYS A 981 -16.19 -107.25 51.49
CA LYS A 981 -16.58 -108.56 51.98
C LYS A 981 -16.98 -109.45 50.81
N CYS A 982 -16.51 -110.69 50.87
CA CYS A 982 -16.91 -111.72 49.92
C CYS A 982 -18.37 -112.12 50.21
N GLN A 983 -19.29 -111.76 49.32
CA GLN A 983 -20.70 -112.06 49.48
C GLN A 983 -21.37 -112.46 48.18
N ALA A 984 -22.46 -113.23 48.30
CA ALA A 984 -23.24 -113.66 47.15
C ALA A 984 -23.98 -112.45 46.56
N VAL A 985 -23.83 -112.26 45.25
CA VAL A 985 -24.41 -111.14 44.50
C VAL A 985 -25.15 -111.64 43.27
N THR A 986 -25.97 -110.76 42.72
CA THR A 986 -26.58 -110.93 41.41
C THR A 986 -25.87 -110.06 40.37
N SER A 987 -26.02 -110.39 39.09
CA SER A 987 -25.73 -109.43 38.02
C SER A 987 -26.67 -108.23 38.14
N SER A 988 -26.19 -107.02 37.90
CA SER A 988 -27.10 -105.87 37.77
C SER A 988 -27.94 -105.95 36.50
N GLU A 989 -27.33 -106.33 35.38
CA GLU A 989 -27.96 -106.62 34.08
C GLU A 989 -29.11 -107.64 34.17
N THR A 990 -28.79 -108.89 34.54
CA THR A 990 -29.78 -109.99 34.44
C THR A 990 -30.56 -110.26 35.73
N GLY A 991 -30.15 -109.65 36.85
CA GLY A 991 -30.66 -109.98 38.19
C GLY A 991 -30.39 -111.41 38.66
N GLN A 992 -29.66 -112.23 37.89
CA GLN A 992 -29.38 -113.62 38.24
C GLN A 992 -28.22 -113.75 39.24
N PRO A 993 -28.24 -114.74 40.16
CA PRO A 993 -27.10 -114.99 41.06
C PRO A 993 -25.84 -115.38 40.28
N ILE A 994 -24.76 -114.62 40.46
CA ILE A 994 -23.49 -114.85 39.73
C ILE A 994 -22.39 -115.45 40.62
N GLY A 995 -22.66 -115.65 41.91
CA GLY A 995 -21.73 -116.22 42.87
C GLY A 995 -21.24 -115.17 43.88
N ASN A 996 -20.10 -115.44 44.51
CA ASN A 996 -19.55 -114.53 45.51
C ASN A 996 -18.55 -113.56 44.88
N TYR A 997 -18.75 -112.26 45.11
CA TYR A 997 -17.87 -111.20 44.64
C TYR A 997 -17.46 -110.29 45.80
N CYS A 998 -16.35 -109.58 45.62
CA CYS A 998 -15.85 -108.62 46.59
C CYS A 998 -16.65 -107.33 46.51
N MET A 999 -17.68 -107.25 47.34
CA MET A 999 -18.51 -106.06 47.45
C MET A 999 -18.01 -105.18 48.58
N PRO A 1000 -18.19 -103.85 48.50
CA PRO A 1000 -17.95 -102.95 49.63
C PRO A 1000 -18.63 -103.49 50.89
N ASP A 1001 -17.89 -103.64 51.98
CA ASP A 1001 -18.44 -104.11 53.26
C ASP A 1001 -19.13 -102.92 53.94
N PRO A 1002 -20.47 -102.89 54.04
CA PRO A 1002 -21.15 -101.79 54.70
C PRO A 1002 -20.84 -101.70 56.21
N CYS A 1003 -20.12 -102.67 56.79
CA CYS A 1003 -19.79 -102.71 58.22
C CYS A 1003 -18.35 -102.30 58.59
N ILE A 1004 -17.50 -101.89 57.64
CA ILE A 1004 -16.19 -101.27 57.99
C ILE A 1004 -16.44 -99.81 58.38
N GLY A 1005 -16.88 -99.65 59.64
CA GLY A 1005 -17.31 -98.40 60.27
C GLY A 1005 -18.21 -98.61 61.50
N CYS A 1006 -18.76 -99.81 61.72
CA CYS A 1006 -19.65 -100.07 62.85
C CYS A 1006 -18.89 -100.57 64.10
N ALA A 1007 -18.05 -99.72 64.69
CA ALA A 1007 -17.84 -99.77 66.14
C ALA A 1007 -19.01 -99.02 66.78
N GLN A 1008 -19.60 -99.61 67.82
CA GLN A 1008 -20.82 -99.14 68.50
C GLN A 1008 -20.89 -97.62 68.68
N GLU A 1009 -21.96 -96.99 68.20
CA GLU A 1009 -22.65 -95.96 68.98
C GLU A 1009 -24.16 -96.13 68.82
N GLU A 1010 -24.83 -95.81 69.93
CA GLU A 1010 -26.15 -96.23 70.32
C GLU A 1010 -27.27 -95.54 69.55
N VAL A 1011 -28.42 -96.23 69.52
CA VAL A 1011 -29.73 -95.60 69.39
C VAL A 1011 -29.91 -94.60 70.54
N SER A 1012 -30.18 -93.34 70.23
CA SER A 1012 -30.98 -92.51 71.12
C SER A 1012 -31.83 -91.48 70.36
N GLN A 1013 -33.13 -91.75 70.40
CA GLN A 1013 -34.31 -90.87 70.28
C GLN A 1013 -34.71 -90.37 68.89
#